data_AF-A0A9P8VAC9-F1
#
_entry.id   AF-A0A9P8VAC9-F1
#
_cell.length_a   1.000
_cell.length_b   1.000
_cell.length_c   1.000
_cell.angle_alpha   90.00
_cell.angle_beta   90.00
_cell.angle_gamma   90.00
#
_symmetry.space_group_name_H-M   'P 1'
#
loop_
_entity.id
_entity.type
_entity.pdbx_description
1 polymer ?
#
loop_
_entity_poly.entity_id
_entity_poly.type
_entity_poly.pdbx_seq_one_letter_code
_entity_poly.pdbx_strand_id
1 'polypeptide(L)'
;MPDSQDTSTALQTWLTHRLHSRDQAIPYPLSPTWRTLMTTIYSEYDTLEFQRQLENLPRLPWQDAVERERRFTDTELSRSPSSPSPDEWPLAPLGVHLSRHLSRPDPDPERRIWGWAAAAFDWDEIRRLYHSNDTSFMTTLSRPQAASLALLDAWWTAAYCDPAFPAAVKAFLKARILVETRDDPLEAREAFGAETMTDVSLYHSSCFGLFLAEMHPRTWYPHVPSSVKNIQIVRRLTASQCLLQRIAFTALSEKPSPSLTSSPLAAYPQRINWSAAPTALDSADLAITPYHLWDTQTHTTITVSSLPSCPPYLCISHTWGRWRTRTDAPVPGVPWLVPENKLYDVRALPDQLPKLGSRYIWLDLLCIPQDRGDRARLEIANQASIFRGATHCVAWLHDVESWHGVRAALEWLGLRYLLATTTRDVDLINSSLIDAAAAASVPAELISRADGYDGSDGIVEGVEPCTWFSSLWTLQECALCPDLELCSRTWELLTDSWGAPVPLRSLMDFTNDVKIYLWNERPDVPLSDDLAYRRALMARPAPDWGSGRNDPSYPSAVKDILDVQGITGLDNVLGAASPMAVLVNANLRQCSSRNRAPAVMSALGVTDWYRDNIAAKREPSVFVHDMYPLEFLREAAAKLGAPFYDTMSRISPRRKPVRPLLAIWLRRLCEGTMLPVARNPGWAGRVAMSPSLSSAVQKDHPSVPSWVINGDGSVSLRQAGIIMTSRDAPAAGGPTRAWVDCATAMAVDYAPFYFSFQDTVDDMLDLLKMMTLWWRRLYAVALYKAGETVNGVILEEIAWGAWDRRYLTKIGRFSITRGEMPPASHVNWEIM
;
A
#
# COMPACT_ATOMS: atom_id res chain seq x y z
N MET A 1 55.81 46.41 12.37
CA MET A 1 54.39 45.99 12.37
C MET A 1 54.30 44.85 11.37
N PRO A 2 53.82 43.65 11.77
CA PRO A 2 53.77 42.53 10.86
C PRO A 2 52.64 42.76 9.83
N ASP A 3 52.89 42.32 8.60
CA ASP A 3 51.98 42.39 7.46
C ASP A 3 50.60 41.81 7.81
N SER A 4 49.59 42.67 7.99
CA SER A 4 48.21 42.22 8.09
C SER A 4 47.75 41.84 6.68
N GLN A 5 47.75 40.54 6.38
CA GLN A 5 46.93 40.02 5.30
C GLN A 5 45.50 40.52 5.53
N ASP A 6 44.92 41.21 4.53
CA ASP A 6 43.52 41.60 4.51
C ASP A 6 42.65 40.37 4.84
N THR A 7 41.80 40.46 5.86
CA THR A 7 40.91 39.38 6.33
C THR A 7 40.07 38.79 5.19
N SER A 8 39.72 39.59 4.18
CA SER A 8 39.05 39.11 2.97
C SER A 8 39.94 38.16 2.16
N THR A 9 41.23 38.47 2.05
CA THR A 9 42.23 37.62 1.39
C THR A 9 42.52 36.34 2.18
N ALA A 10 42.51 36.43 3.52
CA ALA A 10 42.66 35.27 4.40
C ALA A 10 41.45 34.32 4.31
N LEU A 11 40.22 34.85 4.29
CA LEU A 11 39.00 34.07 4.06
C LEU A 11 39.00 33.38 2.69
N GLN A 12 39.50 34.06 1.65
CA GLN A 12 39.58 33.49 0.31
C GLN A 12 40.66 32.41 0.21
N THR A 13 41.78 32.61 0.88
CA THR A 13 42.86 31.61 1.02
C THR A 13 42.38 30.40 1.80
N TRP A 14 41.64 30.62 2.90
CA TRP A 14 41.01 29.55 3.66
C TRP A 14 40.03 28.76 2.79
N LEU A 15 39.20 29.40 1.96
CA LEU A 15 38.28 28.69 1.07
C LEU A 15 39.03 27.77 0.10
N THR A 16 40.12 28.24 -0.52
CA THR A 16 40.97 27.43 -1.40
C THR A 16 41.65 26.29 -0.63
N HIS A 17 42.23 26.58 0.53
CA HIS A 17 42.87 25.58 1.39
C HIS A 17 41.86 24.54 1.89
N ARG A 18 40.64 24.97 2.19
CA ARG A 18 39.53 24.13 2.62
C ARG A 18 39.01 23.25 1.49
N LEU A 19 38.91 23.75 0.26
CA LEU A 19 38.57 22.90 -0.90
C LEU A 19 39.65 21.84 -1.11
N HIS A 20 40.92 22.22 -1.05
CA HIS A 20 42.05 21.30 -1.15
C HIS A 20 42.11 20.30 0.02
N SER A 21 41.90 20.76 1.24
CA SER A 21 41.88 19.97 2.47
C SER A 21 40.63 19.12 2.58
N ARG A 22 39.53 19.45 1.91
CA ARG A 22 38.33 18.60 1.76
C ARG A 22 38.58 17.51 0.74
N ASP A 23 39.27 17.82 -0.36
CA ASP A 23 39.69 16.84 -1.35
C ASP A 23 40.79 15.90 -0.80
N GLN A 24 41.58 16.37 0.17
CA GLN A 24 42.57 15.61 0.94
C GLN A 24 42.07 15.08 2.28
N ALA A 25 40.88 15.51 2.73
CA ALA A 25 40.33 15.11 4.02
C ALA A 25 40.19 13.60 3.99
N ILE A 26 40.81 12.98 5.00
CA ILE A 26 40.93 11.54 5.22
C ILE A 26 39.66 10.83 4.74
N PRO A 27 39.77 9.71 4.01
CA PRO A 27 38.66 9.00 3.35
C PRO A 27 37.60 8.44 4.30
N TYR A 28 37.55 8.94 5.54
CA TYR A 28 36.77 8.59 6.72
C TYR A 28 35.55 9.45 7.07
N PRO A 29 34.54 9.83 6.26
CA PRO A 29 33.41 10.65 6.73
C PRO A 29 32.85 10.13 8.07
N LEU A 30 32.79 11.00 9.08
CA LEU A 30 32.37 10.70 10.47
C LEU A 30 33.32 9.83 11.31
N SER A 31 34.48 9.39 10.78
CA SER A 31 35.57 8.77 11.57
C SER A 31 36.16 9.74 12.59
N PRO A 32 36.77 9.27 13.69
CA PRO A 32 37.43 10.15 14.66
C PRO A 32 38.39 11.15 14.02
N THR A 33 39.13 10.73 12.99
CA THR A 33 40.11 11.57 12.30
C THR A 33 39.45 12.62 11.40
N TRP A 34 38.36 12.27 10.69
CA TRP A 34 37.56 13.24 9.96
C TRP A 34 36.85 14.23 10.88
N ARG A 35 36.30 13.77 12.02
CA ARG A 35 35.68 14.66 13.02
C ARG A 35 36.69 15.69 13.53
N THR A 36 37.91 15.24 13.82
CA THR A 36 39.01 16.11 14.26
C THR A 36 39.38 17.14 13.18
N LEU A 37 39.49 16.70 11.93
CA LEU A 37 39.81 17.57 10.80
C LEU A 37 38.72 18.62 10.55
N MET A 38 37.45 18.22 10.47
CA MET A 38 36.34 19.15 10.25
C MET A 38 36.18 20.15 11.40
N THR A 39 36.36 19.71 12.64
CA THR A 39 36.38 20.60 13.81
C THR A 39 37.49 21.64 13.68
N THR A 40 38.67 21.24 13.20
CA THR A 40 39.81 22.15 12.98
C THR A 40 39.49 23.15 11.87
N ILE A 41 39.01 22.68 10.72
CA ILE A 41 38.64 23.52 9.56
C ILE A 41 37.61 24.59 9.95
N TYR A 42 36.57 24.21 10.71
CA TYR A 42 35.54 25.15 11.13
C TYR A 42 35.99 26.07 12.26
N SER A 43 36.90 25.65 13.13
CA SER A 43 37.51 26.54 14.13
C SER A 43 38.36 27.64 13.49
N GLU A 44 39.08 27.32 12.40
CA GLU A 44 39.82 28.32 11.61
C GLU A 44 38.87 29.32 10.95
N TYR A 45 37.78 28.83 10.35
CA TYR A 45 36.74 29.68 9.78
C TYR A 45 36.12 30.62 10.81
N ASP A 46 35.81 30.12 12.01
CA ASP A 46 35.22 30.91 13.10
C ASP A 46 36.14 32.06 13.52
N THR A 47 37.45 31.81 13.54
CA THR A 47 38.45 32.83 13.85
C THR A 47 38.46 33.93 12.80
N LEU A 48 38.43 33.56 11.52
CA LEU A 48 38.42 34.51 10.40
C LEU A 48 37.10 35.28 10.28
N GLU A 49 35.96 34.62 10.51
CA GLU A 49 34.64 35.26 10.50
C GLU A 49 34.48 36.23 11.67
N PHE A 50 35.02 35.90 12.85
CA PHE A 50 35.07 36.80 13.99
C PHE A 50 35.92 38.05 13.69
N GLN A 51 37.09 37.88 13.06
CA GLN A 51 37.93 39.01 12.63
C GLN A 51 37.23 39.90 11.60
N ARG A 52 36.56 39.31 10.61
CA ARG A 52 35.76 40.05 9.61
C ARG A 52 34.69 40.92 10.28
N GLN A 53 34.01 40.38 11.28
CA GLN A 53 32.98 41.10 12.03
C GLN A 53 33.57 42.28 12.82
N LEU A 54 34.74 42.10 13.45
CA LEU A 54 35.45 43.18 14.16
C LEU A 54 35.89 44.31 13.22
N GLU A 55 36.29 43.97 11.99
CA GLU A 55 36.72 44.92 10.96
C GLU A 55 35.55 45.54 10.19
N ASN A 56 34.30 45.16 10.49
CA ASN A 56 33.08 45.62 9.84
C ASN A 56 33.08 45.46 8.30
N LEU A 57 33.75 44.43 7.81
CA LEU A 57 33.83 44.12 6.38
C LEU A 57 32.51 43.48 5.89
N PRO A 58 32.11 43.68 4.63
CA PRO A 58 30.93 43.01 4.08
C PRO A 58 31.13 41.49 4.03
N ARG A 59 30.02 40.76 4.17
CA ARG A 59 30.02 39.30 4.07
C ARG A 59 30.19 38.86 2.61
N LEU A 60 30.98 37.81 2.38
CA LEU A 60 31.25 37.26 1.06
C LEU A 60 30.14 36.28 0.62
N PRO A 61 29.81 36.21 -0.70
CA PRO A 61 28.66 35.43 -1.19
C PRO A 61 28.67 33.92 -0.86
N TRP A 62 29.85 33.33 -0.66
CA TRP A 62 29.99 31.89 -0.38
C TRP A 62 29.86 31.53 1.10
N GLN A 63 29.95 32.51 2.01
CA GLN A 63 29.96 32.25 3.46
C GLN A 63 28.63 31.64 3.93
N ASP A 64 27.50 32.00 3.31
CA ASP A 64 26.20 31.39 3.60
C ASP A 64 26.09 29.94 3.14
N ALA A 65 26.83 29.54 2.10
CA ALA A 65 26.94 28.14 1.71
C ALA A 65 27.77 27.36 2.74
N VAL A 66 28.90 27.92 3.20
CA VAL A 66 29.75 27.31 4.22
C VAL A 66 29.01 27.15 5.55
N GLU A 67 28.24 28.13 5.99
CA GLU A 67 27.43 28.02 7.21
C GLU A 67 26.28 27.01 7.10
N ARG A 68 25.66 26.88 5.92
CA ARG A 68 24.66 25.82 5.68
C ARG A 68 25.30 24.43 5.76
N GLU A 69 26.46 24.27 5.15
CA GLU A 69 27.22 23.02 5.17
C GLU A 69 27.76 22.68 6.56
N ARG A 70 28.21 23.68 7.32
CA ARG A 70 28.59 23.51 8.72
C ARG A 70 27.40 23.04 9.55
N ARG A 71 26.24 23.70 9.44
CA ARG A 71 25.03 23.28 10.18
C ARG A 71 24.64 21.85 9.86
N PHE A 72 24.77 21.43 8.60
CA PHE A 72 24.60 20.03 8.21
C PHE A 72 25.65 19.13 8.88
N THR A 73 26.92 19.48 8.80
CA THR A 73 28.04 18.73 9.40
C THR A 73 27.90 18.60 10.93
N ASP A 74 27.59 19.68 11.64
CA ASP A 74 27.35 19.70 13.08
C ASP A 74 26.14 18.83 13.45
N THR A 75 25.09 18.85 12.62
CA THR A 75 23.92 17.97 12.79
C THR A 75 24.33 16.50 12.66
N GLU A 76 25.11 16.13 11.65
CA GLU A 76 25.58 14.75 11.46
C GLU A 76 26.61 14.32 12.52
N LEU A 77 27.50 15.22 12.95
CA LEU A 77 28.47 14.99 14.03
C LEU A 77 27.81 14.78 15.39
N SER A 78 26.70 15.49 15.64
CA SER A 78 25.91 15.35 16.87
C SER A 78 25.19 13.99 16.96
N ARG A 79 25.02 13.29 15.83
CA ARG A 79 24.43 11.95 15.79
C ARG A 79 25.51 10.90 16.09
N SER A 80 25.32 10.13 17.15
CA SER A 80 26.17 8.97 17.42
C SER A 80 25.84 7.83 16.45
N PRO A 81 26.82 7.01 16.04
CA PRO A 81 26.53 5.72 15.40
C PRO A 81 25.55 4.96 16.28
N SER A 82 24.43 4.53 15.71
CA SER A 82 23.36 3.89 16.47
C SER A 82 22.96 2.58 15.79
N SER A 83 22.87 1.54 16.59
CA SER A 83 22.28 0.28 16.17
C SER A 83 20.75 0.42 16.06
N PRO A 84 20.09 -0.38 15.22
CA PRO A 84 18.64 -0.45 15.19
C PRO A 84 18.08 -0.76 16.58
N SER A 85 17.01 -0.08 16.95
CA SER A 85 16.16 -0.47 18.08
C SER A 85 15.49 -1.83 17.81
N PRO A 86 14.99 -2.54 18.84
CA PRO A 86 14.27 -3.82 18.68
C PRO A 86 13.21 -3.83 17.56
N ASP A 87 12.46 -2.73 17.43
CA ASP A 87 11.38 -2.58 16.45
C ASP A 87 11.88 -2.28 15.04
N GLU A 88 13.13 -1.79 14.90
CA GLU A 88 13.74 -1.46 13.61
C GLU A 88 14.53 -2.64 13.02
N TRP A 89 14.93 -3.62 13.83
CA TRP A 89 15.65 -4.82 13.36
C TRP A 89 14.95 -5.57 12.23
N PRO A 90 13.62 -5.81 12.28
CA PRO A 90 12.89 -6.41 11.17
C PRO A 90 12.96 -5.59 9.87
N LEU A 91 13.28 -4.31 9.94
CA LEU A 91 13.33 -3.40 8.79
C LEU A 91 14.76 -3.11 8.33
N ALA A 92 15.77 -3.60 9.06
CA ALA A 92 17.17 -3.36 8.77
C ALA A 92 17.63 -4.06 7.47
N PRO A 93 18.73 -3.57 6.84
CA PRO A 93 19.37 -4.21 5.69
C PRO A 93 19.84 -5.65 5.98
N LEU A 94 19.86 -6.50 4.96
CA LEU A 94 20.30 -7.89 5.06
C LEU A 94 21.76 -8.02 5.55
N GLY A 95 22.68 -7.17 5.09
CA GLY A 95 24.08 -7.19 5.56
C GLY A 95 24.22 -6.84 7.06
N VAL A 96 23.36 -5.95 7.57
CA VAL A 96 23.29 -5.62 9.00
C VAL A 96 22.77 -6.82 9.80
N HIS A 97 21.72 -7.49 9.28
CA HIS A 97 21.16 -8.70 9.90
C HIS A 97 22.15 -9.87 9.92
N LEU A 98 22.87 -10.10 8.82
CA LEU A 98 23.91 -11.14 8.72
C LEU A 98 25.00 -10.94 9.78
N SER A 99 25.47 -9.70 9.96
CA SER A 99 26.51 -9.36 10.94
C SER A 99 26.10 -9.77 12.36
N ARG A 100 24.84 -9.50 12.72
CA ARG A 100 24.25 -9.90 14.01
C ARG A 100 24.17 -11.42 14.12
N HIS A 101 23.67 -12.09 13.08
CA HIS A 101 23.52 -13.55 13.08
C HIS A 101 24.86 -14.26 13.31
N LEU A 102 25.92 -13.81 12.65
CA LEU A 102 27.24 -14.43 12.73
C LEU A 102 28.07 -14.00 13.96
N SER A 103 27.55 -13.09 14.80
CA SER A 103 28.25 -12.56 15.98
C SER A 103 29.67 -12.04 15.67
N ARG A 104 29.91 -11.55 14.44
CA ARG A 104 31.25 -11.15 13.99
C ARG A 104 31.65 -9.82 14.63
N PRO A 105 32.76 -9.74 15.38
CA PRO A 105 33.38 -8.45 15.66
C PRO A 105 33.89 -7.89 14.32
N ASP A 106 33.52 -6.66 13.99
CA ASP A 106 33.95 -6.03 12.75
C ASP A 106 35.45 -5.69 12.86
N PRO A 107 36.34 -6.37 12.12
CA PRO A 107 37.78 -6.22 12.33
C PRO A 107 38.29 -4.85 11.86
N ASP A 108 37.54 -4.17 10.99
CA ASP A 108 37.83 -2.82 10.51
C ASP A 108 36.56 -2.15 9.94
N PRO A 109 35.79 -1.44 10.78
CA PRO A 109 34.59 -0.71 10.34
C PRO A 109 34.88 0.27 9.21
N GLU A 110 36.10 0.83 9.15
CA GLU A 110 36.50 1.80 8.14
C GLU A 110 36.71 1.13 6.78
N ARG A 111 37.38 -0.03 6.71
CA ARG A 111 37.48 -0.82 5.46
C ARG A 111 36.14 -1.37 5.01
N ARG A 112 35.28 -1.76 5.94
CA ARG A 112 33.96 -2.32 5.62
C ARG A 112 33.07 -1.30 4.92
N ILE A 113 33.11 -0.04 5.34
CA ILE A 113 32.33 1.05 4.73
C ILE A 113 32.61 1.19 3.24
N TRP A 114 33.82 0.84 2.79
CA TRP A 114 34.35 1.20 1.48
C TRP A 114 34.64 0.04 0.52
N GLY A 115 34.47 -1.20 0.98
CA GLY A 115 34.79 -2.37 0.18
C GLY A 115 33.59 -2.91 -0.58
N TRP A 116 33.61 -2.82 -1.91
CA TRP A 116 32.82 -3.72 -2.77
C TRP A 116 33.05 -5.20 -2.41
N ALA A 117 34.22 -5.51 -1.88
CA ALA A 117 34.54 -6.80 -1.27
C ALA A 117 33.59 -7.19 -0.14
N ALA A 118 33.27 -6.28 0.79
CA ALA A 118 32.37 -6.57 1.90
C ALA A 118 30.95 -6.90 1.40
N ALA A 119 30.43 -6.09 0.48
CA ALA A 119 29.13 -6.34 -0.13
C ALA A 119 29.08 -7.68 -0.88
N ALA A 120 30.15 -8.02 -1.63
CA ALA A 120 30.26 -9.29 -2.34
C ALA A 120 30.34 -10.49 -1.38
N PHE A 121 31.18 -10.41 -0.34
CA PHE A 121 31.32 -11.49 0.65
C PHE A 121 30.06 -11.70 1.49
N ASP A 122 29.41 -10.62 1.93
CA ASP A 122 28.16 -10.70 2.69
C ASP A 122 27.06 -11.35 1.82
N TRP A 123 27.01 -11.00 0.53
CA TRP A 123 26.05 -11.62 -0.41
C TRP A 123 26.31 -13.11 -0.64
N ASP A 124 27.55 -13.51 -0.90
CA ASP A 124 27.92 -14.92 -1.09
C ASP A 124 27.57 -15.76 0.16
N GLU A 125 27.81 -15.21 1.35
CA GLU A 125 27.48 -15.89 2.61
C GLU A 125 25.96 -16.01 2.83
N ILE A 126 25.20 -14.95 2.55
CA ILE A 126 23.72 -15.00 2.62
C ILE A 126 23.17 -16.04 1.64
N ARG A 127 23.67 -16.08 0.41
CA ARG A 127 23.23 -17.09 -0.58
C ARG A 127 23.60 -18.49 -0.15
N ARG A 128 24.78 -18.70 0.45
CA ARG A 128 25.18 -19.99 1.02
C ARG A 128 24.17 -20.44 2.08
N LEU A 129 23.82 -19.57 3.03
CA LEU A 129 22.83 -19.84 4.07
C LEU A 129 21.44 -20.14 3.47
N TYR A 130 20.99 -19.31 2.52
CA TYR A 130 19.71 -19.45 1.83
C TYR A 130 19.57 -20.78 1.10
N HIS A 131 20.53 -21.14 0.23
CA HIS A 131 20.48 -22.38 -0.54
C HIS A 131 20.74 -23.63 0.29
N SER A 132 21.43 -23.51 1.43
CA SER A 132 21.55 -24.60 2.41
C SER A 132 20.28 -24.79 3.26
N ASN A 133 19.27 -23.93 3.09
CA ASN A 133 18.06 -23.86 3.89
C ASN A 133 18.38 -23.81 5.40
N ASP A 134 19.34 -22.97 5.78
CA ASP A 134 19.75 -22.81 7.17
C ASP A 134 18.60 -22.23 8.00
N THR A 135 17.93 -23.11 8.75
CA THR A 135 16.77 -22.73 9.56
C THR A 135 17.10 -21.69 10.62
N SER A 136 18.33 -21.65 11.14
CA SER A 136 18.74 -20.69 12.17
C SER A 136 18.87 -19.27 11.63
N PHE A 137 19.18 -19.12 10.34
CA PHE A 137 19.17 -17.84 9.66
C PHE A 137 17.78 -17.50 9.13
N MET A 138 17.15 -18.41 8.39
CA MET A 138 15.90 -18.14 7.67
C MET A 138 14.72 -17.80 8.59
N THR A 139 14.63 -18.43 9.76
CA THR A 139 13.56 -18.14 10.74
C THR A 139 13.72 -16.79 11.43
N THR A 140 14.89 -16.16 11.33
CA THR A 140 15.16 -14.84 11.94
C THR A 140 14.89 -13.68 11.00
N LEU A 141 14.70 -13.95 9.70
CA LEU A 141 14.40 -12.91 8.72
C LEU A 141 12.96 -12.43 8.89
N SER A 142 12.77 -11.11 8.85
CA SER A 142 11.45 -10.53 8.69
C SER A 142 10.88 -10.81 7.30
N ARG A 143 9.58 -10.62 7.12
CA ARG A 143 8.93 -10.74 5.80
C ARG A 143 9.57 -9.80 4.74
N PRO A 144 9.79 -8.49 5.01
CA PRO A 144 10.52 -7.62 4.09
C PRO A 144 11.93 -8.13 3.71
N GLN A 145 12.68 -8.65 4.67
CA GLN A 145 14.05 -9.15 4.44
C GLN A 145 14.05 -10.43 3.60
N ALA A 146 13.18 -11.39 3.93
CA ALA A 146 13.02 -12.61 3.16
C ALA A 146 12.57 -12.34 1.73
N ALA A 147 11.67 -11.36 1.54
CA ALA A 147 11.25 -10.90 0.22
C ALA A 147 12.43 -10.31 -0.57
N SER A 148 13.20 -9.39 0.00
CA SER A 148 14.41 -8.86 -0.65
C SER A 148 15.37 -9.96 -1.09
N LEU A 149 15.64 -10.93 -0.21
CA LEU A 149 16.53 -12.05 -0.49
C LEU A 149 16.04 -12.87 -1.69
N ALA A 150 14.75 -13.21 -1.73
CA ALA A 150 14.16 -13.96 -2.84
C ALA A 150 14.24 -13.20 -4.17
N LEU A 151 14.00 -11.88 -4.16
CA LEU A 151 14.10 -11.03 -5.35
C LEU A 151 15.54 -10.95 -5.87
N LEU A 152 16.50 -10.69 -4.97
CA LEU A 152 17.90 -10.59 -5.33
C LEU A 152 18.46 -11.92 -5.83
N ASP A 153 18.07 -13.05 -5.24
CA ASP A 153 18.52 -14.37 -5.71
C ASP A 153 17.95 -14.67 -7.11
N ALA A 154 16.66 -14.44 -7.34
CA ALA A 154 16.03 -14.62 -8.65
C ALA A 154 16.69 -13.75 -9.74
N TRP A 155 17.04 -12.50 -9.41
CA TRP A 155 17.81 -11.64 -10.31
C TRP A 155 19.24 -12.16 -10.54
N TRP A 156 19.92 -12.58 -9.48
CA TRP A 156 21.31 -13.04 -9.52
C TRP A 156 21.50 -14.34 -10.33
N THR A 157 20.46 -15.17 -10.36
CA THR A 157 20.36 -16.39 -11.18
C THR A 157 19.73 -16.17 -12.55
N ALA A 158 19.42 -14.93 -12.93
CA ALA A 158 18.80 -14.56 -14.20
C ALA A 158 17.45 -15.27 -14.46
N ALA A 159 16.61 -15.42 -13.43
CA ALA A 159 15.33 -16.14 -13.57
C ALA A 159 14.34 -15.46 -14.55
N TYR A 160 14.36 -14.12 -14.60
CA TYR A 160 13.42 -13.30 -15.39
C TYR A 160 14.12 -12.16 -16.14
N CYS A 161 15.39 -12.36 -16.52
CA CYS A 161 16.13 -11.39 -17.31
C CYS A 161 17.24 -12.05 -18.11
N ASP A 162 17.87 -11.28 -18.98
CA ASP A 162 19.03 -11.75 -19.75
C ASP A 162 20.20 -12.10 -18.81
N PRO A 163 20.86 -13.28 -18.98
CA PRO A 163 21.99 -13.70 -18.15
C PRO A 163 23.20 -12.74 -18.17
N ALA A 164 23.36 -11.91 -19.20
CA ALA A 164 24.42 -10.92 -19.28
C ALA A 164 24.32 -9.86 -18.17
N PHE A 165 23.11 -9.54 -17.70
CA PHE A 165 22.88 -8.54 -16.65
C PHE A 165 23.56 -8.92 -15.31
N PRO A 166 23.21 -10.03 -14.64
CA PRO A 166 23.91 -10.42 -13.41
C PRO A 166 25.37 -10.81 -13.68
N ALA A 167 25.74 -11.24 -14.90
CA ALA A 167 27.13 -11.51 -15.25
C ALA A 167 27.99 -10.22 -15.25
N ALA A 168 27.47 -9.11 -15.79
CA ALA A 168 28.14 -7.82 -15.79
C ALA A 168 28.38 -7.32 -14.36
N VAL A 169 27.38 -7.42 -13.48
CA VAL A 169 27.55 -7.07 -12.05
C VAL A 169 28.57 -7.96 -11.35
N LYS A 170 28.58 -9.28 -11.60
CA LYS A 170 29.59 -10.19 -11.05
C LYS A 170 31.00 -9.81 -11.49
N ALA A 171 31.17 -9.45 -12.77
CA ALA A 171 32.45 -8.98 -13.31
C ALA A 171 32.87 -7.65 -12.67
N PHE A 172 31.94 -6.71 -12.58
CA PHE A 172 32.12 -5.40 -11.93
C PHE A 172 32.59 -5.54 -10.48
N LEU A 173 31.91 -6.37 -9.67
CA LEU A 173 32.29 -6.61 -8.29
C LEU A 173 33.67 -7.25 -8.18
N LYS A 174 33.94 -8.28 -9.00
CA LYS A 174 35.24 -8.95 -9.02
C LYS A 174 36.39 -7.99 -9.34
N ALA A 175 36.17 -7.06 -10.26
CA ALA A 175 37.17 -6.05 -10.62
C ALA A 175 37.44 -5.05 -9.49
N ARG A 176 36.49 -4.85 -8.57
CA ARG A 176 36.54 -3.85 -7.49
C ARG A 176 36.75 -4.41 -6.08
N ILE A 177 36.94 -5.72 -5.93
CA ILE A 177 37.26 -6.33 -4.62
C ILE A 177 38.47 -5.64 -3.94
N LEU A 178 39.44 -5.16 -4.73
CA LEU A 178 40.65 -4.49 -4.22
C LEU A 178 40.60 -2.96 -4.30
N VAL A 179 39.48 -2.38 -4.74
CA VAL A 179 39.33 -0.94 -4.97
C VAL A 179 38.45 -0.34 -3.89
N GLU A 180 38.98 0.64 -3.17
CA GLU A 180 38.19 1.47 -2.25
C GLU A 180 37.36 2.48 -3.06
N THR A 181 36.03 2.44 -2.92
CA THR A 181 35.15 3.48 -3.48
C THR A 181 34.98 4.60 -2.49
N ARG A 182 35.03 5.86 -2.94
CA ARG A 182 34.83 7.05 -2.08
C ARG A 182 33.48 7.74 -2.25
N ASP A 183 32.79 7.45 -3.34
CA ASP A 183 31.47 8.00 -3.65
C ASP A 183 30.34 7.13 -3.06
N ASP A 184 29.16 7.73 -2.82
CA ASP A 184 27.97 6.96 -2.50
C ASP A 184 27.60 6.09 -3.72
N PRO A 185 27.59 4.75 -3.61
CA PRO A 185 27.32 3.88 -4.74
C PRO A 185 25.89 4.04 -5.29
N LEU A 186 24.93 4.58 -4.52
CA LEU A 186 23.59 4.89 -5.00
C LEU A 186 23.55 6.19 -5.82
N GLU A 187 24.38 7.18 -5.48
CA GLU A 187 24.47 8.44 -6.23
C GLU A 187 25.35 8.29 -7.48
N ALA A 188 26.39 7.46 -7.43
CA ALA A 188 27.32 7.22 -8.53
C ALA A 188 26.85 6.16 -9.55
N ARG A 189 25.57 5.73 -9.50
CA ARG A 189 25.05 4.64 -10.35
C ARG A 189 25.21 4.89 -11.84
N GLU A 190 25.03 6.15 -12.26
CA GLU A 190 25.21 6.53 -13.66
C GLU A 190 26.65 6.26 -14.14
N ALA A 191 27.65 6.55 -13.31
CA ALA A 191 29.07 6.38 -13.65
C ALA A 191 29.46 4.91 -13.93
N PHE A 192 28.73 3.96 -13.34
CA PHE A 192 28.95 2.52 -13.52
C PHE A 192 27.89 1.87 -14.42
N GLY A 193 26.99 2.66 -14.99
CA GLY A 193 25.82 2.21 -15.75
C GLY A 193 26.21 1.23 -16.86
N ALA A 194 27.10 1.67 -17.74
CA ALA A 194 27.57 0.88 -18.88
C ALA A 194 28.35 -0.39 -18.48
N GLU A 195 29.17 -0.33 -17.42
CA GLU A 195 29.95 -1.49 -16.96
C GLU A 195 29.06 -2.56 -16.30
N THR A 196 28.01 -2.12 -15.61
CA THR A 196 27.04 -3.00 -14.96
C THR A 196 25.85 -3.34 -15.84
N MET A 197 25.72 -2.71 -17.02
CA MET A 197 24.54 -2.75 -17.90
C MET A 197 23.24 -2.22 -17.27
N THR A 198 23.32 -1.43 -16.20
CA THR A 198 22.11 -0.89 -15.53
C THR A 198 21.43 0.23 -16.33
N ASP A 199 22.11 0.78 -17.33
CA ASP A 199 21.57 1.70 -18.35
C ASP A 199 20.73 1.00 -19.43
N VAL A 200 20.74 -0.34 -19.47
CA VAL A 200 20.01 -1.13 -20.47
C VAL A 200 18.59 -1.48 -20.01
N SER A 201 18.36 -1.68 -18.71
CA SER A 201 17.07 -2.15 -18.17
C SER A 201 16.75 -1.56 -16.81
N LEU A 202 15.54 -0.98 -16.67
CA LEU A 202 15.05 -0.42 -15.40
C LEU A 202 14.88 -1.49 -14.31
N TYR A 203 14.46 -2.70 -14.69
CA TYR A 203 14.39 -3.84 -13.79
C TYR A 203 15.78 -4.17 -13.24
N HIS A 204 16.77 -4.30 -14.12
CA HIS A 204 18.14 -4.62 -13.72
C HIS A 204 18.72 -3.54 -12.81
N SER A 205 18.52 -2.27 -13.18
CA SER A 205 18.87 -1.09 -12.39
C SER A 205 18.24 -1.15 -11.00
N SER A 206 16.93 -1.41 -10.90
CA SER A 206 16.20 -1.49 -9.62
C SER A 206 16.69 -2.63 -8.72
N CYS A 207 17.01 -3.80 -9.29
CA CYS A 207 17.59 -4.92 -8.54
C CYS A 207 19.00 -4.61 -8.04
N PHE A 208 19.83 -3.96 -8.87
CA PHE A 208 21.16 -3.52 -8.44
C PHE A 208 21.07 -2.45 -7.35
N GLY A 209 20.15 -1.49 -7.45
CA GLY A 209 19.87 -0.52 -6.39
C GLY A 209 19.44 -1.16 -5.08
N LEU A 210 18.60 -2.21 -5.13
CA LEU A 210 18.23 -2.99 -3.95
C LEU A 210 19.44 -3.74 -3.36
N PHE A 211 20.27 -4.35 -4.20
CA PHE A 211 21.50 -5.01 -3.75
C PHE A 211 22.40 -4.04 -2.99
N LEU A 212 22.60 -2.83 -3.51
CA LEU A 212 23.38 -1.78 -2.85
C LEU A 212 22.77 -1.38 -1.50
N ALA A 213 21.46 -1.15 -1.45
CA ALA A 213 20.75 -0.78 -0.22
C ALA A 213 20.79 -1.89 0.85
N GLU A 214 20.79 -3.16 0.46
CA GLU A 214 20.81 -4.30 1.38
C GLU A 214 22.23 -4.67 1.85
N MET A 215 23.24 -4.53 0.99
CA MET A 215 24.58 -5.09 1.19
C MET A 215 25.67 -4.04 1.35
N HIS A 216 25.57 -2.88 0.67
CA HIS A 216 26.67 -1.93 0.63
C HIS A 216 26.64 -1.00 1.86
N PRO A 217 27.64 -1.02 2.76
CA PRO A 217 27.54 -0.35 4.06
C PRO A 217 27.40 1.18 4.00
N ARG A 218 27.96 1.84 2.97
CA ARG A 218 27.71 3.27 2.68
C ARG A 218 26.25 3.69 2.66
N THR A 219 25.33 2.80 2.30
CA THR A 219 23.91 3.14 2.15
C THR A 219 23.17 3.23 3.48
N TRP A 220 23.77 2.75 4.58
CA TRP A 220 23.13 2.70 5.90
C TRP A 220 24.05 3.05 7.07
N TYR A 221 25.37 3.10 6.89
CA TYR A 221 26.32 3.47 7.93
C TYR A 221 26.63 4.98 7.89
N PRO A 222 26.79 5.67 9.04
CA PRO A 222 26.73 5.18 10.43
C PRO A 222 25.34 5.15 11.07
N HIS A 223 24.28 5.50 10.34
CA HIS A 223 22.95 5.75 10.89
C HIS A 223 21.89 4.82 10.31
N VAL A 224 21.91 3.56 10.74
CA VAL A 224 20.94 2.55 10.28
C VAL A 224 19.48 2.97 10.51
N PRO A 225 19.09 3.57 11.66
CA PRO A 225 17.72 4.04 11.86
C PRO A 225 17.23 5.02 10.79
N SER A 226 18.10 5.94 10.35
CA SER A 226 17.75 6.93 9.33
C SER A 226 17.61 6.34 7.93
N SER A 227 18.30 5.22 7.65
CA SER A 227 18.25 4.54 6.36
C SER A 227 17.10 3.53 6.24
N VAL A 228 16.52 3.06 7.36
CA VAL A 228 15.38 2.12 7.38
C VAL A 228 14.24 2.60 6.49
N LYS A 229 13.91 3.90 6.52
CA LYS A 229 12.87 4.46 5.65
C LYS A 229 13.24 4.33 4.17
N ASN A 230 14.48 4.66 3.81
CA ASN A 230 14.92 4.61 2.42
C ASN A 230 14.93 3.18 1.88
N ILE A 231 15.46 2.22 2.65
CA ILE A 231 15.50 0.82 2.20
C ILE A 231 14.09 0.24 2.02
N GLN A 232 13.11 0.60 2.85
CA GLN A 232 11.72 0.17 2.63
C GLN A 232 11.12 0.76 1.33
N ILE A 233 11.46 2.00 0.96
CA ILE A 233 11.07 2.56 -0.35
C ILE A 233 11.69 1.71 -1.47
N VAL A 234 13.00 1.47 -1.41
CA VAL A 234 13.72 0.70 -2.43
C VAL A 234 13.14 -0.71 -2.55
N ARG A 235 12.94 -1.41 -1.44
CA ARG A 235 12.26 -2.72 -1.35
C ARG A 235 10.93 -2.74 -2.08
N ARG A 236 10.03 -1.80 -1.76
CA ARG A 236 8.70 -1.69 -2.38
C ARG A 236 8.81 -1.42 -3.89
N LEU A 237 9.67 -0.49 -4.28
CA LEU A 237 9.84 -0.08 -5.67
C LEU A 237 10.46 -1.21 -6.51
N THR A 238 11.42 -1.95 -5.99
CA THR A 238 12.05 -3.09 -6.67
C THR A 238 11.12 -4.28 -6.75
N ALA A 239 10.35 -4.60 -5.70
CA ALA A 239 9.33 -5.65 -5.75
C ALA A 239 8.29 -5.39 -6.86
N SER A 240 7.84 -4.15 -7.00
CA SER A 240 6.97 -3.70 -8.08
C SER A 240 7.60 -3.95 -9.47
N GLN A 241 8.87 -3.60 -9.67
CA GLN A 241 9.55 -3.87 -10.95
C GLN A 241 9.74 -5.36 -11.22
N CYS A 242 10.05 -6.15 -10.19
CA CYS A 242 10.20 -7.60 -10.36
C CYS A 242 8.89 -8.26 -10.76
N LEU A 243 7.76 -7.78 -10.21
CA LEU A 243 6.42 -8.23 -10.61
C LEU A 243 6.14 -7.92 -12.09
N LEU A 244 6.33 -6.66 -12.50
CA LEU A 244 6.14 -6.21 -13.88
C LEU A 244 7.05 -6.99 -14.85
N GLN A 245 8.33 -7.09 -14.50
CA GLN A 245 9.34 -7.81 -15.28
C GLN A 245 8.97 -9.27 -15.45
N ARG A 246 8.52 -9.97 -14.41
CA ARG A 246 8.17 -11.38 -14.51
C ARG A 246 7.10 -11.60 -15.57
N ILE A 247 5.95 -10.94 -15.46
CA ILE A 247 4.84 -11.11 -16.41
C ILE A 247 5.29 -10.76 -17.84
N ALA A 248 6.02 -9.65 -17.97
CA ALA A 248 6.50 -9.20 -19.27
C ALA A 248 7.54 -10.14 -19.90
N PHE A 249 8.50 -10.62 -19.11
CA PHE A 249 9.56 -11.51 -19.58
C PHE A 249 8.99 -12.85 -20.03
N THR A 250 8.00 -13.39 -19.33
CA THR A 250 7.34 -14.63 -19.75
C THR A 250 6.55 -14.49 -21.04
N ALA A 251 6.04 -13.28 -21.34
CA ALA A 251 5.32 -13.00 -22.58
C ALA A 251 6.26 -12.91 -23.80
N LEU A 252 7.51 -12.46 -23.60
CA LEU A 252 8.51 -12.32 -24.66
C LEU A 252 9.35 -13.59 -24.87
N SER A 253 9.63 -14.33 -23.80
CA SER A 253 10.65 -15.39 -23.80
C SER A 253 10.06 -16.78 -23.93
N GLU A 254 10.76 -17.65 -24.65
CA GLU A 254 10.41 -19.07 -24.73
C GLU A 254 10.40 -19.72 -23.35
N LYS A 255 9.42 -20.61 -23.12
CA LYS A 255 9.32 -21.36 -21.87
C LYS A 255 10.57 -22.23 -21.68
N PRO A 256 11.26 -22.15 -20.53
CA PRO A 256 12.43 -22.98 -20.29
C PRO A 256 12.07 -24.47 -20.37
N SER A 257 12.96 -25.28 -20.97
CA SER A 257 12.77 -26.73 -21.10
C SER A 257 12.63 -27.40 -19.73
N PRO A 258 11.69 -28.34 -19.53
CA PRO A 258 11.42 -28.98 -18.25
C PRO A 258 12.60 -29.77 -17.65
N SER A 259 13.64 -30.06 -18.44
CA SER A 259 14.87 -30.70 -17.98
C SER A 259 15.81 -29.79 -17.16
N LEU A 260 15.58 -28.47 -17.16
CA LEU A 260 16.39 -27.47 -16.45
C LEU A 260 15.76 -26.93 -15.15
N THR A 261 14.50 -27.25 -14.89
CA THR A 261 13.73 -26.72 -13.74
C THR A 261 13.15 -27.84 -12.88
N SER A 262 13.99 -28.44 -12.03
CA SER A 262 13.51 -29.29 -10.93
C SER A 262 12.96 -28.48 -9.75
N SER A 263 13.01 -27.14 -9.82
CA SER A 263 12.46 -26.24 -8.82
C SER A 263 11.05 -25.82 -9.21
N PRO A 264 10.07 -25.82 -8.29
CA PRO A 264 8.77 -25.20 -8.54
C PRO A 264 8.97 -23.76 -9.03
N LEU A 265 8.12 -23.31 -9.96
CA LEU A 265 8.11 -21.91 -10.41
C LEU A 265 8.05 -21.01 -9.18
N ALA A 266 8.97 -20.05 -9.08
CA ALA A 266 9.06 -19.18 -7.91
C ALA A 266 7.71 -18.49 -7.67
N ALA A 267 7.38 -18.22 -6.40
CA ALA A 267 6.20 -17.42 -6.05
C ALA A 267 6.32 -16.01 -6.67
N TYR A 268 5.19 -15.37 -6.95
CA TYR A 268 5.19 -14.00 -7.47
C TYR A 268 5.82 -13.03 -6.45
N PRO A 269 6.62 -12.04 -6.91
CA PRO A 269 7.08 -10.95 -6.07
C PRO A 269 5.93 -10.30 -5.30
N GLN A 270 5.98 -10.33 -3.98
CA GLN A 270 5.00 -9.64 -3.14
C GLN A 270 5.43 -8.20 -2.90
N ARG A 271 4.49 -7.26 -3.02
CA ARG A 271 4.71 -5.87 -2.61
C ARG A 271 5.02 -5.82 -1.13
N ILE A 272 6.19 -5.29 -0.79
CA ILE A 272 6.66 -5.16 0.59
C ILE A 272 5.88 -4.01 1.25
N ASN A 273 5.02 -4.37 2.21
CA ASN A 273 4.25 -3.42 3.00
C ASN A 273 5.04 -2.94 4.21
N TRP A 274 4.83 -1.68 4.56
CA TRP A 274 5.58 -0.95 5.57
C TRP A 274 5.22 -1.32 7.01
N SER A 275 4.09 -1.99 7.24
CA SER A 275 3.69 -2.39 8.59
C SER A 275 4.35 -3.71 8.99
N ALA A 276 5.00 -3.70 10.16
CA ALA A 276 5.43 -4.93 10.84
C ALA A 276 4.24 -5.80 11.29
N ALA A 277 3.02 -5.26 11.28
CA ALA A 277 1.80 -5.95 11.64
C ALA A 277 0.86 -6.01 10.42
N PRO A 278 0.59 -7.21 9.85
CA PRO A 278 -0.77 -7.50 9.44
C PRO A 278 -1.69 -7.23 10.65
N THR A 279 -2.99 -7.05 10.46
CA THR A 279 -3.96 -7.35 11.52
C THR A 279 -3.70 -8.77 12.00
N ALA A 280 -2.82 -8.93 12.98
CA ALA A 280 -2.48 -10.21 13.54
C ALA A 280 -3.76 -10.62 14.27
N LEU A 281 -4.40 -11.64 13.71
CA LEU A 281 -5.27 -12.47 14.53
C LEU A 281 -4.35 -12.92 15.67
N ASP A 282 -4.83 -12.83 16.89
CA ASP A 282 -4.01 -13.25 18.01
C ASP A 282 -3.70 -14.75 17.89
N SER A 283 -2.76 -15.25 18.70
CA SER A 283 -2.41 -16.67 18.67
C SER A 283 -3.60 -17.58 19.00
N ALA A 284 -4.62 -17.08 19.70
CA ALA A 284 -5.81 -17.85 20.05
C ALA A 284 -6.75 -17.98 18.84
N ASP A 285 -6.93 -16.91 18.08
CA ASP A 285 -7.67 -16.89 16.82
C ASP A 285 -7.02 -17.80 15.78
N LEU A 286 -5.68 -17.83 15.68
CA LEU A 286 -4.97 -18.73 14.76
C LEU A 286 -5.07 -20.22 15.17
N ALA A 287 -5.42 -20.51 16.42
CA ALA A 287 -5.62 -21.90 16.88
C ALA A 287 -7.00 -22.46 16.50
N ILE A 288 -7.92 -21.62 16.00
CA ILE A 288 -9.26 -22.06 15.60
C ILE A 288 -9.18 -22.80 14.26
N THR A 289 -9.52 -24.08 14.28
CA THR A 289 -9.63 -24.93 13.08
C THR A 289 -11.08 -25.00 12.59
N PRO A 290 -11.32 -25.23 11.28
CA PRO A 290 -12.66 -25.45 10.76
C PRO A 290 -13.35 -26.62 11.48
N TYR A 291 -14.67 -26.55 11.66
CA TYR A 291 -15.40 -27.66 12.29
C TYR A 291 -15.63 -28.82 11.32
N HIS A 292 -15.89 -28.53 10.04
CA HIS A 292 -16.02 -29.53 8.99
C HIS A 292 -15.06 -29.30 7.83
N LEU A 293 -14.71 -30.40 7.15
CA LEU A 293 -14.00 -30.39 5.88
C LEU A 293 -14.69 -31.38 4.92
N TRP A 294 -14.63 -31.10 3.63
CA TRP A 294 -14.97 -32.05 2.57
C TRP A 294 -13.77 -32.93 2.26
N ASP A 295 -13.90 -34.26 2.38
CA ASP A 295 -12.88 -35.23 1.95
C ASP A 295 -13.18 -35.68 0.52
N THR A 296 -12.31 -35.31 -0.43
CA THR A 296 -12.45 -35.62 -1.85
C THR A 296 -12.21 -37.10 -2.17
N GLN A 297 -11.63 -37.89 -1.27
CA GLN A 297 -11.47 -39.33 -1.48
C GLN A 297 -12.73 -40.11 -1.14
N THR A 298 -13.39 -39.75 -0.03
CA THR A 298 -14.61 -40.42 0.42
C THR A 298 -15.88 -39.77 -0.11
N HIS A 299 -15.77 -38.59 -0.74
CA HIS A 299 -16.88 -37.76 -1.17
C HIS A 299 -17.87 -37.48 -0.03
N THR A 300 -17.35 -37.11 1.14
CA THR A 300 -18.16 -36.84 2.33
C THR A 300 -17.66 -35.63 3.11
N THR A 301 -18.59 -34.96 3.79
CA THR A 301 -18.27 -33.94 4.79
C THR A 301 -17.95 -34.64 6.11
N ILE A 302 -16.76 -34.38 6.65
CA ILE A 302 -16.28 -34.96 7.90
C ILE A 302 -16.14 -33.90 8.98
N THR A 303 -16.21 -34.31 10.24
CA THR A 303 -15.93 -33.42 11.38
C THR A 303 -14.44 -33.43 11.69
N VAL A 304 -13.78 -32.27 11.77
CA VAL A 304 -12.32 -32.21 11.99
C VAL A 304 -11.90 -32.85 13.32
N SER A 305 -12.74 -32.77 14.35
CA SER A 305 -12.47 -33.43 15.65
C SER A 305 -12.50 -34.95 15.60
N SER A 306 -12.96 -35.58 14.52
CA SER A 306 -12.83 -37.03 14.32
C SER A 306 -11.48 -37.44 13.73
N LEU A 307 -10.62 -36.47 13.40
CA LEU A 307 -9.26 -36.69 12.93
C LEU A 307 -8.26 -36.48 14.08
N PRO A 308 -7.03 -37.07 14.01
CA PRO A 308 -6.00 -36.86 15.04
C PRO A 308 -5.58 -35.39 15.21
N SER A 309 -5.59 -34.64 14.11
CA SER A 309 -5.30 -33.21 14.04
C SER A 309 -5.99 -32.61 12.82
N CYS A 310 -6.12 -31.28 12.76
CA CYS A 310 -6.57 -30.61 11.54
C CYS A 310 -5.58 -30.89 10.42
N PRO A 311 -5.99 -31.51 9.30
CA PRO A 311 -5.11 -31.78 8.18
C PRO A 311 -4.86 -30.50 7.38
N PRO A 312 -3.84 -30.46 6.50
CA PRO A 312 -3.75 -29.43 5.47
C PRO A 312 -4.99 -29.45 4.58
N TYR A 313 -5.58 -28.29 4.34
CA TYR A 313 -6.76 -28.15 3.49
C TYR A 313 -6.66 -26.95 2.53
N LEU A 314 -7.50 -26.97 1.49
CA LEU A 314 -7.68 -25.88 0.53
C LEU A 314 -9.01 -25.16 0.80
N CYS A 315 -9.00 -23.84 0.84
CA CYS A 315 -10.21 -23.02 0.95
C CYS A 315 -10.71 -22.57 -0.42
N ILE A 316 -12.02 -22.63 -0.63
CA ILE A 316 -12.67 -22.10 -1.85
C ILE A 316 -13.51 -20.88 -1.48
N SER A 317 -13.08 -19.73 -2.02
CA SER A 317 -13.84 -18.49 -2.03
C SER A 317 -14.77 -18.49 -3.25
N HIS A 318 -16.06 -18.19 -3.05
CA HIS A 318 -17.03 -18.16 -4.14
C HIS A 318 -18.29 -17.36 -3.77
N THR A 319 -19.25 -17.22 -4.68
CA THR A 319 -20.50 -16.48 -4.43
C THR A 319 -21.74 -17.26 -4.78
N TRP A 320 -22.70 -17.31 -3.85
CA TRP A 320 -23.95 -18.06 -4.05
C TRP A 320 -25.18 -17.39 -3.44
N GLY A 321 -25.08 -16.75 -2.27
CA GLY A 321 -26.23 -16.34 -1.45
C GLY A 321 -27.22 -15.38 -2.14
N ARG A 322 -26.74 -14.42 -2.94
CA ARG A 322 -27.59 -13.50 -3.74
C ARG A 322 -28.39 -14.23 -4.80
N TRP A 323 -27.91 -15.39 -5.22
CA TRP A 323 -28.42 -16.20 -6.31
C TRP A 323 -29.18 -17.43 -5.84
N ARG A 324 -29.36 -17.58 -4.51
CA ARG A 324 -30.11 -18.66 -3.89
C ARG A 324 -31.52 -18.73 -4.47
N THR A 325 -31.98 -19.93 -4.80
CA THR A 325 -33.38 -20.18 -5.18
C THR A 325 -34.25 -20.34 -3.91
N ARG A 326 -35.51 -20.77 -4.07
CA ARG A 326 -36.39 -21.08 -2.93
C ARG A 326 -36.27 -22.54 -2.46
N THR A 327 -35.38 -23.32 -3.08
CA THR A 327 -35.26 -24.75 -2.87
C THR A 327 -33.86 -25.09 -2.39
N ASP A 328 -33.77 -26.19 -1.65
CA ASP A 328 -32.52 -26.77 -1.19
C ASP A 328 -32.41 -28.19 -1.77
N ALA A 329 -31.19 -28.65 -2.02
CA ALA A 329 -30.90 -29.93 -2.63
C ALA A 329 -30.15 -30.87 -1.66
N PRO A 330 -30.46 -32.17 -1.68
CA PRO A 330 -29.55 -33.16 -1.09
C PRO A 330 -28.31 -33.27 -1.97
N VAL A 331 -27.14 -33.04 -1.39
CA VAL A 331 -25.84 -33.28 -2.03
C VAL A 331 -25.25 -34.56 -1.42
N PRO A 332 -24.88 -35.57 -2.23
CA PRO A 332 -24.30 -36.80 -1.71
C PRO A 332 -23.12 -36.53 -0.77
N GLY A 333 -23.12 -37.17 0.40
CA GLY A 333 -22.07 -37.02 1.40
C GLY A 333 -22.14 -35.75 2.27
N VAL A 334 -23.12 -34.87 2.07
CA VAL A 334 -23.37 -33.71 2.93
C VAL A 334 -24.53 -34.02 3.89
N PRO A 335 -24.36 -33.90 5.23
CA PRO A 335 -25.39 -34.28 6.20
C PRO A 335 -26.64 -33.37 6.23
N TRP A 336 -26.58 -32.21 5.59
CA TRP A 336 -27.66 -31.22 5.54
C TRP A 336 -28.04 -30.88 4.10
N LEU A 337 -29.20 -30.23 3.94
CA LEU A 337 -29.62 -29.72 2.64
C LEU A 337 -28.77 -28.51 2.24
N VAL A 338 -28.30 -28.50 1.01
CA VAL A 338 -27.48 -27.41 0.46
C VAL A 338 -28.37 -26.49 -0.38
N PRO A 339 -28.36 -25.17 -0.14
CA PRO A 339 -29.15 -24.23 -0.91
C PRO A 339 -28.87 -24.29 -2.41
N GLU A 340 -29.92 -24.42 -3.22
CA GLU A 340 -29.78 -24.31 -4.67
C GLU A 340 -29.58 -22.84 -5.08
N ASN A 341 -28.92 -22.63 -6.21
CA ASN A 341 -28.68 -21.31 -6.75
C ASN A 341 -28.81 -21.31 -8.29
N LYS A 342 -28.89 -20.13 -8.88
CA LYS A 342 -29.09 -19.97 -10.34
C LYS A 342 -27.82 -20.04 -11.18
N LEU A 343 -26.64 -20.10 -10.55
CA LEU A 343 -25.36 -19.96 -11.23
C LEU A 343 -24.76 -21.31 -11.62
N TYR A 344 -24.89 -22.31 -10.74
CA TYR A 344 -24.34 -23.65 -10.95
C TYR A 344 -25.11 -24.69 -10.15
N ASP A 345 -25.02 -25.96 -10.58
CA ASP A 345 -25.64 -27.08 -9.88
C ASP A 345 -24.76 -27.54 -8.70
N VAL A 346 -25.27 -27.35 -7.48
CA VAL A 346 -24.59 -27.76 -6.24
C VAL A 346 -24.39 -29.28 -6.15
N ARG A 347 -25.21 -30.08 -6.86
CA ARG A 347 -25.10 -31.54 -6.87
C ARG A 347 -23.89 -32.03 -7.66
N ALA A 348 -23.35 -31.20 -8.56
CA ALA A 348 -22.17 -31.54 -9.36
C ALA A 348 -20.85 -31.25 -8.63
N LEU A 349 -20.87 -30.51 -7.52
CA LEU A 349 -19.65 -30.13 -6.78
C LEU A 349 -18.82 -31.34 -6.32
N PRO A 350 -19.40 -32.41 -5.73
CA PRO A 350 -18.64 -33.58 -5.30
C PRO A 350 -17.72 -34.19 -6.37
N ASP A 351 -18.15 -34.19 -7.64
CA ASP A 351 -17.40 -34.77 -8.75
C ASP A 351 -16.35 -33.81 -9.34
N GLN A 352 -16.51 -32.51 -9.08
CA GLN A 352 -15.61 -31.48 -9.61
C GLN A 352 -14.43 -31.20 -8.68
N LEU A 353 -14.66 -31.20 -7.37
CA LEU A 353 -13.67 -30.84 -6.35
C LEU A 353 -12.37 -31.67 -6.39
N PRO A 354 -12.35 -32.98 -6.74
CA PRO A 354 -11.11 -33.73 -6.89
C PRO A 354 -10.11 -33.14 -7.90
N LYS A 355 -10.57 -32.33 -8.87
CA LYS A 355 -9.72 -31.70 -9.89
C LYS A 355 -8.72 -30.70 -9.30
N LEU A 356 -8.99 -30.18 -8.10
CA LEU A 356 -8.12 -29.23 -7.41
C LEU A 356 -6.91 -29.89 -6.75
N GLY A 357 -6.82 -31.22 -6.76
CA GLY A 357 -5.66 -31.96 -6.24
C GLY A 357 -5.52 -31.93 -4.71
N SER A 358 -6.43 -31.29 -3.97
CA SER A 358 -6.47 -31.33 -2.51
C SER A 358 -7.36 -32.45 -2.00
N ARG A 359 -6.89 -33.18 -0.98
CA ARG A 359 -7.71 -34.17 -0.28
C ARG A 359 -8.82 -33.51 0.54
N TYR A 360 -8.47 -32.50 1.34
CA TYR A 360 -9.41 -31.82 2.22
C TYR A 360 -9.69 -30.42 1.70
N ILE A 361 -10.97 -30.08 1.60
CA ILE A 361 -11.44 -28.79 1.09
C ILE A 361 -12.40 -28.18 2.08
N TRP A 362 -12.25 -26.88 2.33
CA TRP A 362 -13.26 -26.08 2.97
C TRP A 362 -14.00 -25.25 1.92
N LEU A 363 -15.29 -25.53 1.77
CA LEU A 363 -16.24 -24.78 0.96
C LEU A 363 -17.48 -24.58 1.84
N ASP A 364 -17.81 -23.34 2.15
CA ASP A 364 -18.89 -22.96 3.06
C ASP A 364 -20.24 -23.68 2.79
N LEU A 365 -20.62 -23.89 1.52
CA LEU A 365 -21.84 -24.63 1.13
C LEU A 365 -21.85 -26.08 1.65
N LEU A 366 -20.68 -26.73 1.68
CA LEU A 366 -20.53 -28.13 2.07
C LEU A 366 -20.04 -28.29 3.52
N CYS A 367 -19.43 -27.25 4.11
CA CYS A 367 -18.78 -27.32 5.42
C CYS A 367 -19.52 -26.55 6.53
N ILE A 368 -20.39 -25.61 6.18
CA ILE A 368 -21.24 -24.90 7.15
C ILE A 368 -22.67 -25.43 7.06
N PRO A 369 -23.28 -25.88 8.17
CA PRO A 369 -24.71 -26.17 8.21
C PRO A 369 -25.55 -24.98 7.74
N GLN A 370 -26.48 -25.22 6.82
CA GLN A 370 -27.24 -24.16 6.14
C GLN A 370 -28.57 -23.82 6.86
N ASP A 371 -28.70 -24.28 8.10
CA ASP A 371 -29.89 -24.17 8.97
C ASP A 371 -29.93 -22.88 9.80
N ARG A 372 -28.89 -22.04 9.71
CA ARG A 372 -28.70 -20.81 10.52
C ARG A 372 -28.63 -21.06 12.04
N GLY A 373 -28.33 -22.29 12.45
CA GLY A 373 -28.14 -22.65 13.85
C GLY A 373 -26.87 -22.04 14.45
N ASP A 374 -26.66 -22.27 15.75
CA ASP A 374 -25.50 -21.76 16.49
C ASP A 374 -24.18 -22.19 15.85
N ARG A 375 -24.09 -23.44 15.36
CA ARG A 375 -22.91 -23.95 14.66
C ARG A 375 -22.60 -23.14 13.39
N ALA A 376 -23.62 -22.83 12.59
CA ALA A 376 -23.45 -22.05 11.37
C ALA A 376 -22.93 -20.64 11.69
N ARG A 377 -23.52 -19.99 12.70
CA ARG A 377 -23.10 -18.65 13.14
C ARG A 377 -21.67 -18.64 13.71
N LEU A 378 -21.30 -19.67 14.47
CA LEU A 378 -19.93 -19.82 14.98
C LEU A 378 -18.91 -20.01 13.85
N GLU A 379 -19.21 -20.83 12.83
CA GLU A 379 -18.32 -20.99 11.67
C GLU A 379 -18.17 -19.66 10.89
N ILE A 380 -19.25 -18.88 10.73
CA ILE A 380 -19.18 -17.53 10.12
C ILE A 380 -18.24 -16.62 10.92
N ALA A 381 -18.33 -16.64 12.26
CA ALA A 381 -17.44 -15.86 13.12
C ALA A 381 -15.97 -16.31 13.03
N ASN A 382 -15.72 -17.56 12.66
CA ASN A 382 -14.39 -18.16 12.58
C ASN A 382 -13.74 -18.10 11.17
N GLN A 383 -14.42 -17.51 10.18
CA GLN A 383 -13.92 -17.48 8.79
C GLN A 383 -12.50 -16.94 8.66
N ALA A 384 -12.11 -15.91 9.43
CA ALA A 384 -10.75 -15.37 9.36
C ALA A 384 -9.69 -16.42 9.70
N SER A 385 -9.91 -17.19 10.76
CA SER A 385 -9.03 -18.29 11.18
C SER A 385 -9.03 -19.42 10.16
N ILE A 386 -10.20 -19.78 9.62
CA ILE A 386 -10.32 -20.85 8.63
C ILE A 386 -9.57 -20.50 7.34
N PHE A 387 -9.74 -19.30 6.81
CA PHE A 387 -9.03 -18.86 5.61
C PHE A 387 -7.52 -18.74 5.85
N ARG A 388 -7.08 -18.26 7.03
CA ARG A 388 -5.64 -18.17 7.37
C ARG A 388 -4.99 -19.51 7.69
N GLY A 389 -5.74 -20.48 8.20
CA GLY A 389 -5.26 -21.84 8.49
C GLY A 389 -5.18 -22.74 7.25
N ALA A 390 -5.74 -22.30 6.11
CA ALA A 390 -5.68 -23.04 4.87
C ALA A 390 -4.26 -23.06 4.29
N THR A 391 -3.91 -24.15 3.61
CA THR A 391 -2.62 -24.30 2.91
C THR A 391 -2.60 -23.44 1.64
N HIS A 392 -3.73 -23.41 0.94
CA HIS A 392 -3.95 -22.66 -0.28
C HIS A 392 -5.40 -22.19 -0.32
N CYS A 393 -5.63 -21.07 -0.99
CA CYS A 393 -6.97 -20.54 -1.22
C CYS A 393 -7.17 -20.27 -2.69
N VAL A 394 -8.33 -20.65 -3.22
CA VAL A 394 -8.74 -20.35 -4.60
C VAL A 394 -10.01 -19.52 -4.60
N ALA A 395 -10.13 -18.60 -5.55
CA ALA A 395 -11.36 -17.90 -5.88
C ALA A 395 -12.00 -18.57 -7.11
N TRP A 396 -13.21 -19.10 -6.95
CA TRP A 396 -13.94 -19.72 -8.05
C TRP A 396 -14.89 -18.73 -8.71
N LEU A 397 -14.48 -18.22 -9.88
CA LEU A 397 -15.23 -17.28 -10.69
C LEU A 397 -16.09 -18.07 -11.69
N HIS A 398 -17.22 -18.57 -11.19
CA HIS A 398 -18.13 -19.45 -11.92
C HIS A 398 -18.77 -18.83 -13.17
N ASP A 399 -18.72 -17.50 -13.33
CA ASP A 399 -19.20 -16.74 -14.49
C ASP A 399 -18.08 -16.39 -15.49
N VAL A 400 -16.84 -16.80 -15.20
CA VAL A 400 -15.69 -16.67 -16.10
C VAL A 400 -15.50 -17.99 -16.85
N GLU A 401 -15.76 -17.99 -18.15
CA GLU A 401 -15.65 -19.17 -19.01
C GLU A 401 -14.20 -19.52 -19.37
N SER A 402 -13.37 -18.49 -19.59
CA SER A 402 -11.98 -18.60 -20.01
C SER A 402 -11.12 -17.49 -19.42
N TRP A 403 -9.80 -17.62 -19.56
CA TRP A 403 -8.82 -16.58 -19.23
C TRP A 403 -8.15 -15.96 -20.46
N HIS A 404 -8.77 -16.07 -21.64
CA HIS A 404 -8.12 -15.67 -22.88
C HIS A 404 -7.91 -14.16 -22.95
N GLY A 405 -8.96 -13.37 -22.72
CA GLY A 405 -8.89 -11.91 -22.76
C GLY A 405 -7.97 -11.36 -21.68
N VAL A 406 -8.09 -11.86 -20.45
CA VAL A 406 -7.19 -11.48 -19.33
C VAL A 406 -5.73 -11.80 -19.65
N ARG A 407 -5.40 -13.01 -20.12
CA ARG A 407 -4.01 -13.38 -20.47
C ARG A 407 -3.45 -12.50 -21.58
N ALA A 408 -4.22 -12.29 -22.66
CA ALA A 408 -3.81 -11.43 -23.77
C ALA A 408 -3.55 -9.98 -23.32
N ALA A 409 -4.38 -9.44 -22.42
CA ALA A 409 -4.17 -8.12 -21.85
C ALA A 409 -2.88 -8.04 -21.01
N LEU A 410 -2.59 -9.06 -20.19
CA LEU A 410 -1.37 -9.12 -19.38
C LEU A 410 -0.12 -9.17 -20.27
N GLU A 411 -0.15 -9.96 -21.34
CA GLU A 411 0.94 -10.05 -22.32
C GLU A 411 1.19 -8.69 -22.99
N TRP A 412 0.13 -8.06 -23.51
CA TRP A 412 0.25 -6.73 -24.13
C TRP A 412 0.79 -5.68 -23.16
N LEU A 413 0.24 -5.62 -21.94
CA LEU A 413 0.70 -4.70 -20.88
C LEU A 413 2.16 -4.95 -20.51
N GLY A 414 2.57 -6.22 -20.41
CA GLY A 414 3.95 -6.61 -20.14
C GLY A 414 4.90 -6.14 -21.25
N LEU A 415 4.54 -6.36 -22.52
CA LEU A 415 5.34 -5.91 -23.67
C LEU A 415 5.45 -4.38 -23.71
N ARG A 416 4.37 -3.65 -23.40
CA ARG A 416 4.42 -2.18 -23.26
C ARG A 416 5.36 -1.73 -22.15
N TYR A 417 5.33 -2.41 -21.01
CA TYR A 417 6.28 -2.16 -19.94
C TYR A 417 7.72 -2.37 -20.40
N LEU A 418 8.05 -3.45 -21.11
CA LEU A 418 9.40 -3.67 -21.64
C LEU A 418 9.79 -2.58 -22.63
N LEU A 419 8.89 -2.20 -23.55
CA LEU A 419 9.14 -1.12 -24.49
C LEU A 419 9.44 0.22 -23.80
N ALA A 420 8.89 0.47 -22.61
CA ALA A 420 9.24 1.64 -21.82
C ALA A 420 10.56 1.48 -21.05
N THR A 421 10.93 0.26 -20.65
CA THR A 421 11.93 0.02 -19.59
C THR A 421 13.19 -0.74 -20.00
N THR A 422 13.35 -1.14 -21.27
CA THR A 422 14.59 -1.77 -21.77
C THR A 422 15.02 -1.21 -23.12
N THR A 423 16.32 -0.96 -23.32
CA THR A 423 16.89 -0.64 -24.65
C THR A 423 17.23 -1.88 -25.47
N ARG A 424 17.03 -3.08 -24.91
CA ARG A 424 17.31 -4.37 -25.54
C ARG A 424 16.09 -4.97 -26.22
N ASP A 425 16.32 -5.68 -27.33
CA ASP A 425 15.32 -6.46 -28.08
C ASP A 425 14.08 -5.65 -28.52
N VAL A 426 14.26 -4.34 -28.74
CA VAL A 426 13.16 -3.41 -29.05
C VAL A 426 12.38 -3.83 -30.30
N ASP A 427 13.06 -4.32 -31.34
CA ASP A 427 12.40 -4.77 -32.58
C ASP A 427 11.53 -6.01 -32.35
N LEU A 428 12.01 -6.96 -31.53
CA LEU A 428 11.26 -8.15 -31.14
C LEU A 428 10.06 -7.77 -30.26
N ILE A 429 10.24 -6.86 -29.30
CA ILE A 429 9.14 -6.37 -28.46
C ILE A 429 8.06 -5.71 -29.34
N ASN A 430 8.45 -4.88 -30.30
CA ASN A 430 7.53 -4.23 -31.21
C ASN A 430 6.76 -5.22 -32.10
N SER A 431 7.41 -6.27 -32.60
CA SER A 431 6.72 -7.30 -33.40
C SER A 431 5.74 -8.11 -32.54
N SER A 432 6.17 -8.57 -31.36
CA SER A 432 5.29 -9.30 -30.43
C SER A 432 4.10 -8.45 -29.95
N LEU A 433 4.27 -7.14 -29.84
CA LEU A 433 3.20 -6.23 -29.42
C LEU A 433 2.04 -6.18 -30.43
N ILE A 434 2.32 -6.36 -31.73
CA ILE A 434 1.28 -6.41 -32.78
C ILE A 434 0.39 -7.64 -32.57
N ASP A 435 1.01 -8.81 -32.38
CA ASP A 435 0.27 -10.06 -32.16
C ASP A 435 -0.51 -10.02 -30.85
N ALA A 436 0.12 -9.52 -29.78
CA ALA A 436 -0.54 -9.34 -28.49
C ALA A 436 -1.72 -8.36 -28.57
N ALA A 437 -1.62 -7.29 -29.38
CA ALA A 437 -2.71 -6.34 -29.56
C ALA A 437 -3.90 -6.99 -30.28
N ALA A 438 -3.65 -7.82 -31.29
CA ALA A 438 -4.68 -8.59 -31.97
C ALA A 438 -5.37 -9.58 -31.01
N ALA A 439 -4.61 -10.31 -30.21
CA ALA A 439 -5.16 -11.23 -29.20
C ALA A 439 -5.97 -10.49 -28.12
N ALA A 440 -5.51 -9.31 -27.68
CA ALA A 440 -6.18 -8.52 -26.64
C ALA A 440 -7.36 -7.68 -27.15
N SER A 441 -7.73 -7.80 -28.43
CA SER A 441 -8.85 -7.05 -29.03
C SER A 441 -10.23 -7.61 -28.64
N VAL A 442 -10.27 -8.71 -27.87
CA VAL A 442 -11.49 -9.27 -27.26
C VAL A 442 -11.78 -8.59 -25.91
N PRO A 443 -12.99 -8.69 -25.33
CA PRO A 443 -13.26 -8.25 -23.97
C PRO A 443 -12.53 -9.10 -22.91
N ALA A 444 -12.17 -8.51 -21.77
CA ALA A 444 -11.65 -9.29 -20.65
C ALA A 444 -12.79 -9.87 -19.80
N GLU A 445 -12.65 -11.11 -19.35
CA GLU A 445 -13.72 -11.87 -18.70
C GLU A 445 -14.08 -11.38 -17.28
N LEU A 446 -13.28 -10.47 -16.70
CA LEU A 446 -13.50 -9.94 -15.35
C LEU A 446 -14.52 -8.79 -15.29
N ILE A 447 -14.99 -8.32 -16.44
CA ILE A 447 -15.95 -7.22 -16.56
C ILE A 447 -17.04 -7.57 -17.59
N SER A 448 -18.26 -7.16 -17.31
CA SER A 448 -19.38 -7.11 -18.25
C SER A 448 -19.69 -5.66 -18.60
N ARG A 449 -19.83 -5.36 -19.90
CA ARG A 449 -20.31 -4.07 -20.40
C ARG A 449 -21.74 -4.22 -20.95
N ALA A 450 -22.61 -3.25 -20.69
CA ALA A 450 -23.96 -3.22 -21.23
C ALA A 450 -23.95 -2.87 -22.73
N ASP A 451 -24.88 -3.46 -23.49
CA ASP A 451 -25.03 -3.21 -24.93
C ASP A 451 -25.28 -1.71 -25.22
N GLY A 452 -24.51 -1.14 -26.14
CA GLY A 452 -24.63 0.26 -26.57
C GLY A 452 -23.89 1.29 -25.72
N TYR A 453 -23.07 0.86 -24.75
CA TYR A 453 -22.18 1.74 -24.00
C TYR A 453 -20.96 2.13 -24.86
N ASP A 454 -20.84 3.42 -25.22
CA ASP A 454 -19.77 3.94 -26.08
C ASP A 454 -18.60 4.58 -25.32
N GLY A 455 -18.62 4.53 -23.98
CA GLY A 455 -17.54 5.06 -23.13
C GLY A 455 -17.44 6.59 -23.06
N SER A 456 -18.32 7.34 -23.75
CA SER A 456 -18.21 8.80 -23.92
C SER A 456 -18.52 9.62 -22.66
N ASP A 457 -19.32 9.07 -21.73
CA ASP A 457 -19.85 9.84 -20.60
C ASP A 457 -18.95 9.85 -19.34
N GLY A 458 -17.76 9.21 -19.38
CA GLY A 458 -16.83 9.18 -18.23
C GLY A 458 -17.38 8.51 -16.96
N ILE A 459 -18.60 7.97 -17.02
CA ILE A 459 -19.32 7.36 -15.91
C ILE A 459 -19.25 5.83 -16.06
N VAL A 460 -19.01 5.11 -14.96
CA VAL A 460 -19.00 3.62 -14.86
C VAL A 460 -20.42 3.00 -15.05
N GLU A 461 -21.41 3.78 -15.48
CA GLU A 461 -22.78 3.31 -15.71
C GLU A 461 -22.78 2.36 -16.91
N GLY A 462 -23.12 1.09 -16.68
CA GLY A 462 -23.07 0.06 -17.71
C GLY A 462 -21.82 -0.82 -17.69
N VAL A 463 -20.92 -0.67 -16.71
CA VAL A 463 -19.78 -1.57 -16.50
C VAL A 463 -19.91 -2.23 -15.12
N GLU A 464 -20.01 -3.56 -15.10
CA GLU A 464 -20.09 -4.35 -13.87
C GLU A 464 -18.93 -5.35 -13.82
N PRO A 465 -18.24 -5.53 -12.68
CA PRO A 465 -17.25 -6.58 -12.58
C PRO A 465 -17.95 -7.93 -12.46
N CYS A 466 -17.21 -9.02 -12.65
CA CYS A 466 -17.75 -10.36 -12.47
C CYS A 466 -18.37 -10.53 -11.07
N THR A 467 -19.28 -11.50 -10.97
CA THR A 467 -20.11 -11.72 -9.78
C THR A 467 -19.29 -11.88 -8.51
N TRP A 468 -18.13 -12.56 -8.60
CA TRP A 468 -17.21 -12.72 -7.49
C TRP A 468 -16.71 -11.38 -6.95
N PHE A 469 -16.23 -10.49 -7.81
CA PHE A 469 -15.79 -9.14 -7.42
C PHE A 469 -16.93 -8.25 -6.91
N SER A 470 -18.18 -8.55 -7.26
CA SER A 470 -19.35 -7.77 -6.82
C SER A 470 -19.81 -8.06 -5.39
N SER A 471 -19.44 -9.21 -4.84
CA SER A 471 -19.91 -9.67 -3.52
C SER A 471 -19.15 -9.02 -2.38
N LEU A 472 -19.85 -8.73 -1.28
CA LEU A 472 -19.20 -8.26 -0.06
C LEU A 472 -18.46 -9.38 0.68
N TRP A 473 -18.96 -10.61 0.61
CA TRP A 473 -18.34 -11.76 1.28
C TRP A 473 -16.94 -12.05 0.75
N THR A 474 -16.76 -11.93 -0.56
CA THR A 474 -15.47 -12.15 -1.22
C THR A 474 -14.47 -11.04 -0.91
N LEU A 475 -14.92 -9.83 -0.55
CA LEU A 475 -14.03 -8.73 -0.16
C LEU A 475 -13.24 -9.07 1.12
N GLN A 476 -13.89 -9.69 2.10
CA GLN A 476 -13.21 -10.19 3.30
C GLN A 476 -12.19 -11.27 2.93
N GLU A 477 -12.57 -12.19 2.05
CA GLU A 477 -11.71 -13.30 1.61
C GLU A 477 -10.47 -12.77 0.85
N CYS A 478 -10.62 -11.74 0.01
CA CYS A 478 -9.51 -11.01 -0.61
C CYS A 478 -8.53 -10.44 0.43
N ALA A 479 -9.07 -9.85 1.49
CA ALA A 479 -8.25 -9.19 2.52
C ALA A 479 -7.50 -10.22 3.39
N LEU A 480 -8.12 -11.36 3.67
CA LEU A 480 -7.55 -12.45 4.46
C LEU A 480 -6.54 -13.28 3.66
N CYS A 481 -6.84 -13.54 2.39
CA CYS A 481 -6.07 -14.38 1.48
C CYS A 481 -5.77 -13.58 0.20
N PRO A 482 -4.84 -12.62 0.27
CA PRO A 482 -4.59 -11.73 -0.86
C PRO A 482 -3.96 -12.44 -2.06
N ASP A 483 -3.29 -13.57 -1.83
CA ASP A 483 -2.67 -14.39 -2.87
C ASP A 483 -3.60 -15.54 -3.33
N LEU A 484 -4.92 -15.31 -3.28
CA LEU A 484 -5.92 -16.21 -3.87
C LEU A 484 -5.56 -16.52 -5.33
N GLU A 485 -5.52 -17.80 -5.68
CA GLU A 485 -5.43 -18.23 -7.07
C GLU A 485 -6.82 -18.12 -7.73
N LEU A 486 -6.86 -17.65 -8.97
CA LEU A 486 -8.13 -17.41 -9.67
C LEU A 486 -8.49 -18.60 -10.57
N CYS A 487 -9.65 -19.21 -10.32
CA CYS A 487 -10.18 -20.33 -11.09
C CYS A 487 -11.39 -19.89 -11.93
N SER A 488 -11.42 -20.31 -13.19
CA SER A 488 -12.59 -20.16 -14.07
C SER A 488 -13.74 -21.08 -13.63
N ARG A 489 -14.88 -21.00 -14.32
CA ARG A 489 -16.02 -21.92 -14.14
C ARG A 489 -15.64 -23.39 -14.19
N THR A 490 -14.65 -23.74 -15.01
CA THR A 490 -14.20 -25.12 -15.22
C THR A 490 -13.02 -25.52 -14.32
N TRP A 491 -12.66 -24.67 -13.34
CA TRP A 491 -11.50 -24.83 -12.46
C TRP A 491 -10.15 -24.66 -13.17
N GLU A 492 -10.11 -24.00 -14.34
CA GLU A 492 -8.87 -23.59 -14.99
C GLU A 492 -8.25 -22.41 -14.23
N LEU A 493 -6.97 -22.51 -13.87
CA LEU A 493 -6.23 -21.45 -13.21
C LEU A 493 -5.88 -20.32 -14.18
N LEU A 494 -5.97 -19.06 -13.72
CA LEU A 494 -5.32 -17.95 -14.39
C LEU A 494 -3.80 -18.10 -14.23
N THR A 495 -3.10 -18.23 -15.35
CA THR A 495 -1.65 -18.37 -15.39
C THR A 495 -0.98 -17.35 -16.29
N ASP A 496 0.31 -17.09 -16.07
CA ASP A 496 1.17 -16.42 -17.04
C ASP A 496 1.50 -17.33 -18.24
N SER A 497 2.23 -16.79 -19.22
CA SER A 497 2.59 -17.49 -20.46
C SER A 497 3.52 -18.70 -20.23
N TRP A 498 4.16 -18.81 -19.06
CA TRP A 498 4.92 -20.00 -18.67
C TRP A 498 4.08 -21.02 -17.87
N GLY A 499 2.84 -20.68 -17.51
CA GLY A 499 1.92 -21.55 -16.78
C GLY A 499 1.99 -21.40 -15.26
N ALA A 500 2.66 -20.38 -14.72
CA ALA A 500 2.63 -20.10 -13.28
C ALA A 500 1.29 -19.44 -12.91
N PRO A 501 0.61 -19.87 -11.82
CA PRO A 501 -0.60 -19.19 -11.35
C PRO A 501 -0.32 -17.71 -11.05
N VAL A 502 -1.22 -16.83 -11.50
CA VAL A 502 -1.18 -15.38 -11.20
C VAL A 502 -2.12 -15.11 -10.04
N PRO A 503 -1.59 -14.84 -8.82
CA PRO A 503 -2.43 -14.55 -7.65
C PRO A 503 -3.20 -13.23 -7.81
N LEU A 504 -4.32 -13.11 -7.09
CA LEU A 504 -5.16 -11.90 -7.09
C LEU A 504 -4.36 -10.63 -6.76
N ARG A 505 -3.56 -10.65 -5.69
CA ARG A 505 -2.68 -9.51 -5.32
C ARG A 505 -1.75 -9.15 -6.47
N SER A 506 -1.09 -10.13 -7.09
CA SER A 506 -0.16 -9.88 -8.20
C SER A 506 -0.86 -9.28 -9.42
N LEU A 507 -2.07 -9.75 -9.76
CA LEU A 507 -2.88 -9.16 -10.81
C LEU A 507 -3.22 -7.69 -10.53
N MET A 508 -3.63 -7.38 -9.30
CA MET A 508 -3.98 -6.01 -8.90
C MET A 508 -2.74 -5.13 -8.80
N ASP A 509 -1.64 -5.57 -8.20
CA ASP A 509 -0.41 -4.78 -8.12
C ASP A 509 0.17 -4.53 -9.53
N PHE A 510 0.16 -5.54 -10.42
CA PHE A 510 0.62 -5.40 -11.81
C PHE A 510 -0.18 -4.34 -12.57
N THR A 511 -1.52 -4.46 -12.56
CA THR A 511 -2.41 -3.54 -13.27
C THR A 511 -2.35 -2.11 -12.72
N ASN A 512 -2.04 -1.95 -11.42
CA ASN A 512 -1.84 -0.63 -10.84
C ASN A 512 -0.52 -0.02 -11.30
N ASP A 513 0.56 -0.80 -11.18
CA ASP A 513 1.91 -0.28 -11.32
C ASP A 513 2.32 -0.12 -12.79
N VAL A 514 1.74 -0.91 -13.72
CA VAL A 514 2.04 -0.80 -15.15
C VAL A 514 1.58 0.53 -15.75
N LYS A 515 0.56 1.17 -15.16
CA LYS A 515 -0.08 2.40 -15.68
C LYS A 515 0.91 3.54 -15.93
N ILE A 516 1.94 3.68 -15.08
CA ILE A 516 2.93 4.75 -15.23
C ILE A 516 3.85 4.54 -16.45
N TYR A 517 3.87 3.33 -17.04
CA TYR A 517 4.72 2.95 -18.17
C TYR A 517 3.97 2.91 -19.51
N LEU A 518 2.68 3.23 -19.54
CA LEU A 518 1.88 3.12 -20.76
C LEU A 518 2.07 4.28 -21.76
N TRP A 519 2.85 5.30 -21.39
CA TRP A 519 3.24 6.40 -22.27
C TRP A 519 4.04 5.91 -23.49
N ASN A 520 3.80 6.54 -24.65
CA ASN A 520 4.49 6.19 -25.89
C ASN A 520 5.97 6.58 -25.91
N GLU A 521 6.36 7.61 -25.15
CA GLU A 521 7.72 8.15 -25.17
C GLU A 521 8.42 7.91 -23.83
N ARG A 522 9.68 7.47 -23.87
CA ARG A 522 10.51 7.39 -22.66
C ARG A 522 10.88 8.80 -22.18
N PRO A 523 10.99 9.04 -20.86
CA PRO A 523 11.64 10.22 -20.35
C PRO A 523 13.10 10.30 -20.83
N ASP A 524 13.61 11.51 -21.00
CA ASP A 524 15.03 11.78 -21.23
C ASP A 524 15.81 11.69 -19.91
N VAL A 525 15.77 10.49 -19.32
CA VAL A 525 16.46 10.14 -18.08
C VAL A 525 17.09 8.75 -18.27
N PRO A 526 18.36 8.54 -17.90
CA PRO A 526 18.99 7.22 -17.99
C PRO A 526 18.25 6.15 -17.17
N LEU A 527 18.18 4.91 -17.67
CA LEU A 527 17.58 3.78 -16.94
C LEU A 527 18.39 3.37 -15.70
N SER A 528 19.68 3.76 -15.64
CA SER A 528 20.57 3.53 -14.51
C SER A 528 20.16 4.33 -13.25
N ASP A 529 19.43 5.43 -13.40
CA ASP A 529 18.77 6.17 -12.31
C ASP A 529 17.27 5.86 -12.25
N ASP A 530 16.94 4.72 -11.64
CA ASP A 530 15.55 4.23 -11.60
C ASP A 530 14.60 5.18 -10.86
N LEU A 531 15.11 5.92 -9.88
CA LEU A 531 14.30 6.84 -9.07
C LEU A 531 13.98 8.12 -9.83
N ALA A 532 14.98 8.74 -10.49
CA ALA A 532 14.74 9.89 -11.34
C ALA A 532 13.84 9.50 -12.53
N TYR A 533 14.06 8.33 -13.13
CA TYR A 533 13.24 7.84 -14.23
C TYR A 533 11.76 7.72 -13.84
N ARG A 534 11.46 7.11 -12.70
CA ARG A 534 10.08 7.01 -12.18
C ARG A 534 9.50 8.36 -11.80
N ARG A 535 10.28 9.26 -11.20
CA ARG A 535 9.82 10.63 -10.92
C ARG A 535 9.44 11.36 -12.20
N ALA A 536 10.23 11.22 -13.26
CA ALA A 536 9.93 11.81 -14.55
C ALA A 536 8.63 11.22 -15.16
N LEU A 537 8.39 9.92 -15.02
CA LEU A 537 7.11 9.31 -15.41
C LEU A 537 5.93 9.83 -14.59
N MET A 538 6.08 9.94 -13.26
CA MET A 538 5.02 10.43 -12.35
C MET A 538 4.75 11.93 -12.49
N ALA A 539 5.74 12.71 -12.91
CA ALA A 539 5.59 14.15 -13.14
C ALA A 539 4.78 14.46 -14.41
N ARG A 540 4.58 13.48 -15.30
CA ARG A 540 3.71 13.64 -16.45
C ARG A 540 2.27 13.78 -15.97
N PRO A 541 1.46 14.68 -16.56
CA PRO A 541 0.04 14.75 -16.25
C PRO A 541 -0.52 13.35 -16.45
N ALA A 542 -1.16 12.77 -15.43
CA ALA A 542 -1.69 11.41 -15.53
C ALA A 542 -2.42 11.26 -16.87
N PRO A 543 -2.22 10.16 -17.62
CA PRO A 543 -3.01 9.93 -18.82
C PRO A 543 -4.45 10.15 -18.40
N ASP A 544 -5.19 10.98 -19.13
CA ASP A 544 -6.59 11.20 -18.80
C ASP A 544 -7.30 9.86 -19.05
N TRP A 545 -7.34 9.00 -18.04
CA TRP A 545 -7.94 7.67 -18.13
C TRP A 545 -9.44 7.77 -18.42
N GLY A 546 -10.04 8.95 -18.22
CA GLY A 546 -11.39 9.28 -18.67
C GLY A 546 -11.48 9.37 -20.20
N SER A 547 -10.54 10.04 -20.87
CA SER A 547 -10.47 10.09 -22.35
C SER A 547 -9.75 8.90 -22.98
N GLY A 548 -8.87 8.21 -22.25
CA GLY A 548 -8.21 6.96 -22.66
C GLY A 548 -9.17 5.78 -22.84
N ARG A 549 -10.39 5.84 -22.28
CA ARG A 549 -11.49 4.93 -22.62
C ARG A 549 -11.79 4.94 -24.12
N ASN A 550 -11.63 6.10 -24.75
CA ASN A 550 -11.90 6.32 -26.18
C ASN A 550 -10.64 6.35 -27.03
N ASP A 551 -9.45 6.14 -26.45
CA ASP A 551 -8.22 6.00 -27.23
C ASP A 551 -8.28 4.67 -28.00
N PRO A 552 -8.34 4.70 -29.35
CA PRO A 552 -8.43 3.48 -30.15
C PRO A 552 -7.14 2.65 -30.13
N SER A 553 -6.04 3.18 -29.58
CA SER A 553 -4.76 2.47 -29.52
C SER A 553 -4.68 1.38 -28.44
N TYR A 554 -5.58 1.39 -27.45
CA TYR A 554 -5.64 0.34 -26.42
C TYR A 554 -6.60 -0.79 -26.83
N PRO A 555 -6.17 -2.06 -26.82
CA PRO A 555 -7.06 -3.20 -27.04
C PRO A 555 -8.17 -3.30 -25.98
N SER A 556 -9.30 -3.94 -26.32
CA SER A 556 -10.48 -4.01 -25.46
C SER A 556 -10.19 -4.65 -24.09
N ALA A 557 -9.52 -5.81 -24.07
CA ALA A 557 -9.22 -6.51 -22.81
C ALA A 557 -8.28 -5.68 -21.92
N VAL A 558 -7.42 -4.86 -22.51
CA VAL A 558 -6.52 -3.96 -21.76
C VAL A 558 -7.33 -2.86 -21.07
N LYS A 559 -8.30 -2.27 -21.76
CA LYS A 559 -9.21 -1.27 -21.13
C LYS A 559 -9.97 -1.89 -19.98
N ASP A 560 -10.53 -3.08 -20.19
CA ASP A 560 -11.29 -3.80 -19.18
C ASP A 560 -10.44 -4.13 -17.94
N ILE A 561 -9.24 -4.69 -18.12
CA ILE A 561 -8.41 -5.09 -16.97
C ILE A 561 -7.94 -3.88 -16.14
N LEU A 562 -7.69 -2.73 -16.79
CA LEU A 562 -7.32 -1.49 -16.10
C LEU A 562 -8.51 -0.86 -15.35
N ASP A 563 -9.74 -1.07 -15.84
CA ASP A 563 -11.00 -0.64 -15.22
C ASP A 563 -11.33 -1.48 -13.97
N VAL A 564 -10.95 -2.77 -13.91
CA VAL A 564 -11.25 -3.68 -12.77
C VAL A 564 -10.86 -3.04 -11.44
N GLN A 565 -9.69 -2.40 -11.37
CA GLN A 565 -9.23 -1.74 -10.15
C GLN A 565 -10.10 -0.56 -9.75
N GLY A 566 -10.43 0.32 -10.69
CA GLY A 566 -11.22 1.53 -10.42
C GLY A 566 -12.64 1.21 -9.97
N ILE A 567 -13.19 0.08 -10.42
CA ILE A 567 -14.54 -0.38 -10.08
C ILE A 567 -14.51 -1.13 -8.74
N THR A 568 -13.54 -2.03 -8.56
CA THR A 568 -13.48 -2.88 -7.37
C THR A 568 -12.82 -2.21 -6.17
N GLY A 569 -11.90 -1.26 -6.35
CA GLY A 569 -11.11 -0.67 -5.26
C GLY A 569 -10.19 -1.68 -4.54
N LEU A 570 -9.89 -2.82 -5.18
CA LEU A 570 -9.05 -3.86 -4.59
C LEU A 570 -7.57 -3.48 -4.54
N ASP A 571 -7.11 -2.56 -5.38
CA ASP A 571 -5.78 -1.96 -5.31
C ASP A 571 -5.50 -1.37 -3.91
N ASN A 572 -6.48 -0.70 -3.32
CA ASN A 572 -6.39 -0.17 -1.97
C ASN A 572 -6.44 -1.28 -0.90
N VAL A 573 -7.34 -2.26 -1.05
CA VAL A 573 -7.52 -3.34 -0.05
C VAL A 573 -6.27 -4.22 0.04
N LEU A 574 -5.75 -4.65 -1.12
CA LEU A 574 -4.59 -5.55 -1.20
C LEU A 574 -3.28 -4.80 -0.98
N GLY A 575 -3.19 -3.55 -1.47
CA GLY A 575 -2.00 -2.70 -1.33
C GLY A 575 -1.83 -2.14 0.08
N ALA A 576 -2.86 -1.52 0.66
CA ALA A 576 -2.75 -0.90 1.99
C ALA A 576 -2.80 -1.92 3.14
N ALA A 577 -3.42 -3.09 2.91
CA ALA A 577 -3.66 -4.13 3.93
C ALA A 577 -4.27 -3.58 5.23
N SER A 578 -5.09 -2.53 5.12
CA SER A 578 -5.73 -1.86 6.26
C SER A 578 -7.17 -2.37 6.45
N PRO A 579 -7.61 -2.67 7.68
CA PRO A 579 -9.02 -2.93 7.97
C PRO A 579 -9.94 -1.81 7.48
N MET A 580 -9.48 -0.56 7.57
CA MET A 580 -10.27 0.57 7.08
C MET A 580 -10.52 0.48 5.56
N ALA A 581 -9.54 -0.02 4.79
CA ALA A 581 -9.72 -0.21 3.35
C ALA A 581 -10.82 -1.25 3.07
N VAL A 582 -10.93 -2.31 3.87
CA VAL A 582 -12.03 -3.30 3.77
C VAL A 582 -13.37 -2.64 4.08
N LEU A 583 -13.48 -1.91 5.20
CA LEU A 583 -14.72 -1.28 5.62
C LEU A 583 -15.21 -0.22 4.62
N VAL A 584 -14.30 0.57 4.04
CA VAL A 584 -14.64 1.59 3.05
C VAL A 584 -15.02 0.97 1.71
N ASN A 585 -14.27 -0.03 1.22
CA ASN A 585 -14.59 -0.71 -0.04
C ASN A 585 -15.82 -1.61 0.08
N ALA A 586 -16.27 -1.95 1.30
CA ALA A 586 -17.54 -2.61 1.49
C ALA A 586 -18.69 -1.83 0.85
N ASN A 587 -18.63 -0.49 0.84
CA ASN A 587 -19.64 0.36 0.22
C ASN A 587 -19.82 0.11 -1.28
N LEU A 588 -18.78 -0.38 -1.97
CA LEU A 588 -18.81 -0.70 -3.40
C LEU A 588 -19.45 -2.06 -3.68
N ARG A 589 -19.73 -2.86 -2.64
CA ARG A 589 -20.14 -4.26 -2.79
C ARG A 589 -21.61 -4.49 -2.49
N GLN A 590 -22.17 -5.49 -3.17
CA GLN A 590 -23.51 -5.96 -2.97
C GLN A 590 -23.58 -6.98 -1.83
N CYS A 591 -24.49 -6.75 -0.89
CA CYS A 591 -24.86 -7.68 0.18
C CYS A 591 -26.19 -7.23 0.78
N SER A 592 -27.00 -8.17 1.27
CA SER A 592 -28.21 -7.83 2.01
C SER A 592 -27.84 -7.09 3.29
N SER A 593 -28.63 -6.08 3.65
CA SER A 593 -28.38 -5.22 4.82
C SER A 593 -28.05 -6.01 6.09
N ARG A 594 -28.84 -7.03 6.40
CA ARG A 594 -28.64 -7.86 7.61
C ARG A 594 -27.34 -8.65 7.63
N ASN A 595 -26.71 -8.89 6.49
CA ASN A 595 -25.51 -9.70 6.38
C ASN A 595 -24.24 -8.87 6.15
N ARG A 596 -24.33 -7.54 6.09
CA ARG A 596 -23.16 -6.71 5.78
C ARG A 596 -22.09 -6.76 6.83
N ALA A 597 -22.46 -6.66 8.11
CA ALA A 597 -21.49 -6.77 9.21
C ALA A 597 -20.86 -8.18 9.28
N PRO A 598 -21.64 -9.29 9.30
CA PRO A 598 -21.08 -10.64 9.23
C PRO A 598 -20.13 -10.88 8.04
N ALA A 599 -20.37 -10.24 6.90
CA ALA A 599 -19.57 -10.40 5.69
C ALA A 599 -18.17 -9.76 5.73
N VAL A 600 -17.89 -8.86 6.69
CA VAL A 600 -16.59 -8.17 6.79
C VAL A 600 -15.97 -8.20 8.18
N MET A 601 -16.76 -8.49 9.22
CA MET A 601 -16.33 -8.37 10.61
C MET A 601 -15.05 -9.15 10.92
N SER A 602 -14.83 -10.31 10.30
CA SER A 602 -13.69 -11.17 10.58
C SER A 602 -12.40 -10.59 9.97
N ALA A 603 -12.47 -10.00 8.76
CA ALA A 603 -11.34 -9.25 8.19
C ALA A 603 -11.00 -7.98 8.99
N LEU A 604 -11.99 -7.41 9.68
CA LEU A 604 -11.80 -6.21 10.51
C LEU A 604 -11.32 -6.52 11.94
N GLY A 605 -11.42 -7.77 12.39
CA GLY A 605 -11.22 -8.14 13.80
C GLY A 605 -12.35 -7.68 14.73
N VAL A 606 -13.55 -7.45 14.20
CA VAL A 606 -14.71 -6.85 14.90
C VAL A 606 -15.80 -7.92 15.14
N THR A 607 -15.46 -9.00 15.84
CA THR A 607 -16.36 -10.17 16.00
C THR A 607 -17.06 -10.26 17.36
N ASP A 608 -16.73 -9.39 18.32
CA ASP A 608 -17.15 -9.57 19.72
C ASP A 608 -18.66 -9.37 19.86
N TRP A 609 -19.20 -8.31 19.26
CA TRP A 609 -20.63 -8.01 19.19
C TRP A 609 -21.44 -9.20 18.65
N TYR A 610 -20.87 -9.92 17.68
CA TYR A 610 -21.54 -11.05 17.04
C TYR A 610 -21.51 -12.28 17.94
N ARG A 611 -20.37 -12.56 18.56
CA ARG A 611 -20.22 -13.66 19.53
C ARG A 611 -21.09 -13.44 20.77
N ASP A 612 -21.15 -12.22 21.27
CA ASP A 612 -22.01 -11.82 22.39
C ASP A 612 -23.49 -12.02 22.04
N ASN A 613 -23.90 -11.65 20.83
CA ASN A 613 -25.26 -11.87 20.35
C ASN A 613 -25.60 -13.36 20.19
N ILE A 614 -24.66 -14.20 19.74
CA ILE A 614 -24.84 -15.66 19.71
C ILE A 614 -25.03 -16.20 21.13
N ALA A 615 -24.13 -15.85 22.06
CA ALA A 615 -24.16 -16.32 23.45
C ALA A 615 -25.43 -15.88 24.17
N ALA A 616 -25.87 -14.64 23.94
CA ALA A 616 -27.09 -14.07 24.51
C ALA A 616 -28.37 -14.50 23.78
N LYS A 617 -28.27 -15.20 22.64
CA LYS A 617 -29.37 -15.54 21.73
C LYS A 617 -30.19 -14.31 21.32
N ARG A 618 -29.50 -13.21 21.00
CA ARG A 618 -30.10 -11.93 20.61
C ARG A 618 -29.84 -11.64 19.14
N GLU A 619 -30.77 -10.90 18.54
CA GLU A 619 -30.62 -10.30 17.22
C GLU A 619 -30.46 -8.78 17.39
N PRO A 620 -29.64 -8.11 16.57
CA PRO A 620 -29.52 -6.66 16.61
C PRO A 620 -30.85 -5.96 16.35
N SER A 621 -31.18 -4.97 17.18
CA SER A 621 -32.44 -4.23 17.08
C SER A 621 -32.30 -2.87 16.39
N VAL A 622 -31.10 -2.31 16.33
CA VAL A 622 -30.82 -0.98 15.77
C VAL A 622 -29.80 -1.10 14.65
N PHE A 623 -30.19 -0.64 13.45
CA PHE A 623 -29.33 -0.59 12.28
C PHE A 623 -29.10 0.86 11.87
N VAL A 624 -27.83 1.25 11.78
CA VAL A 624 -27.44 2.56 11.24
C VAL A 624 -27.53 2.49 9.72
N HIS A 625 -28.23 3.48 9.15
CA HIS A 625 -28.56 3.58 7.72
C HIS A 625 -29.24 2.33 7.13
N ASP A 626 -29.95 1.56 7.95
CA ASP A 626 -30.55 0.26 7.57
C ASP A 626 -29.53 -0.76 7.05
N MET A 627 -28.25 -0.62 7.43
CA MET A 627 -27.14 -1.32 6.78
C MET A 627 -26.21 -2.05 7.74
N TYR A 628 -25.87 -1.44 8.87
CA TYR A 628 -24.96 -2.04 9.85
C TYR A 628 -25.56 -1.99 11.25
N PRO A 629 -25.46 -3.08 12.05
CA PRO A 629 -25.80 -3.04 13.46
C PRO A 629 -25.04 -1.93 14.20
N LEU A 630 -25.72 -1.23 15.11
CA LEU A 630 -25.08 -0.18 15.92
C LEU A 630 -23.93 -0.73 16.77
N GLU A 631 -24.07 -1.95 17.32
CA GLU A 631 -23.03 -2.60 18.13
C GLU A 631 -21.76 -2.84 17.31
N PHE A 632 -21.90 -3.32 16.07
CA PHE A 632 -20.79 -3.52 15.14
C PHE A 632 -20.02 -2.22 14.89
N LEU A 633 -20.72 -1.11 14.58
CA LEU A 633 -20.04 0.16 14.30
C LEU A 633 -19.32 0.71 15.53
N ARG A 634 -19.89 0.53 16.73
CA ARG A 634 -19.26 0.95 17.99
C ARG A 634 -18.01 0.13 18.29
N GLU A 635 -18.06 -1.18 18.13
CA GLU A 635 -16.87 -2.03 18.28
C GLU A 635 -15.82 -1.71 17.22
N ALA A 636 -16.21 -1.51 15.96
CA ALA A 636 -15.30 -1.11 14.89
C ALA A 636 -14.60 0.21 15.21
N ALA A 637 -15.33 1.23 15.67
CA ALA A 637 -14.74 2.50 16.07
C ALA A 637 -13.78 2.35 17.26
N ALA A 638 -14.13 1.51 18.25
CA ALA A 638 -13.28 1.25 19.40
C ALA A 638 -11.98 0.52 19.04
N LYS A 639 -12.04 -0.49 18.16
CA LYS A 639 -10.89 -1.30 17.75
C LYS A 639 -10.01 -0.62 16.70
N LEU A 640 -10.62 0.11 15.77
CA LEU A 640 -9.89 0.78 14.68
C LEU A 640 -9.38 2.15 15.09
N GLY A 641 -9.99 2.79 16.10
CA GLY A 641 -9.57 4.07 16.64
C GLY A 641 -9.88 5.25 15.72
N ALA A 642 -9.08 6.30 15.83
CA ALA A 642 -9.27 7.55 15.11
C ALA A 642 -9.38 7.46 13.56
N PRO A 643 -8.72 6.53 12.84
CA PRO A 643 -8.89 6.34 11.40
C PRO A 643 -10.31 6.01 10.98
N PHE A 644 -11.11 5.43 11.88
CA PHE A 644 -12.55 5.19 11.66
C PHE A 644 -13.28 6.48 11.27
N TYR A 645 -12.89 7.60 11.86
CA TYR A 645 -13.49 8.92 11.66
C TYR A 645 -12.81 9.76 10.57
N ASP A 646 -11.73 9.26 9.94
CA ASP A 646 -10.92 9.98 8.96
C ASP A 646 -11.42 9.79 7.50
N THR A 647 -12.56 9.12 7.30
CA THR A 647 -13.13 8.87 5.98
C THR A 647 -13.93 10.06 5.44
N MET A 648 -13.84 10.30 4.14
CA MET A 648 -14.57 11.37 3.45
C MET A 648 -15.59 10.75 2.48
N SER A 649 -16.87 10.93 2.75
CA SER A 649 -17.92 10.63 1.77
C SER A 649 -17.92 11.72 0.70
N ARG A 650 -17.53 11.40 -0.54
CA ARG A 650 -17.66 12.37 -1.64
C ARG A 650 -19.14 12.53 -1.94
N ILE A 651 -19.73 13.65 -1.53
CA ILE A 651 -21.09 14.03 -1.89
C ILE A 651 -21.11 14.14 -3.42
N SER A 652 -21.78 13.20 -4.09
CA SER A 652 -21.87 13.23 -5.55
C SER A 652 -22.50 14.55 -6.02
N PRO A 653 -21.89 15.27 -6.98
CA PRO A 653 -22.42 16.54 -7.51
C PRO A 653 -23.74 16.38 -8.28
N ARG A 654 -24.24 15.14 -8.47
CA ARG A 654 -25.47 14.81 -9.22
C ARG A 654 -26.80 15.22 -8.55
N ARG A 655 -26.87 16.30 -7.77
CA ARG A 655 -28.15 16.75 -7.20
C ARG A 655 -28.55 18.10 -7.73
N LYS A 656 -29.72 18.13 -8.38
CA LYS A 656 -30.38 19.34 -8.91
C LYS A 656 -30.37 20.47 -7.86
N PRO A 657 -30.26 21.74 -8.26
CA PRO A 657 -30.25 22.87 -7.34
C PRO A 657 -31.53 22.86 -6.50
N VAL A 658 -31.40 22.55 -5.22
CA VAL A 658 -32.52 22.58 -4.28
C VAL A 658 -32.57 23.97 -3.64
N ARG A 659 -33.76 24.56 -3.62
CA ARG A 659 -34.04 25.89 -3.06
C ARG A 659 -33.63 25.97 -1.56
N PRO A 660 -33.22 27.16 -1.08
CA PRO A 660 -32.65 27.37 0.27
C PRO A 660 -33.61 27.18 1.47
N LEU A 661 -34.87 26.78 1.27
CA LEU A 661 -35.86 26.59 2.36
C LEU A 661 -35.91 25.15 2.95
N LEU A 662 -35.01 24.25 2.55
CA LEU A 662 -35.03 22.82 2.90
C LEU A 662 -33.98 22.40 3.96
N ALA A 663 -33.80 23.21 5.00
CA ALA A 663 -32.89 22.88 6.12
C ALA A 663 -33.25 21.58 6.86
N ILE A 664 -34.53 21.19 6.89
CA ILE A 664 -35.01 19.92 7.46
C ILE A 664 -34.63 18.72 6.56
N TRP A 665 -34.43 18.94 5.26
CA TRP A 665 -33.94 17.92 4.31
C TRP A 665 -32.42 17.77 4.37
N LEU A 666 -31.67 18.82 4.73
CA LEU A 666 -30.22 18.76 4.94
C LEU A 666 -29.84 17.73 6.02
N ARG A 667 -30.71 17.48 7.01
CA ARG A 667 -30.51 16.44 8.03
C ARG A 667 -30.31 15.05 7.41
N ARG A 668 -31.12 14.67 6.41
CA ARG A 668 -30.97 13.40 5.67
C ARG A 668 -29.77 13.38 4.72
N LEU A 669 -29.23 14.55 4.37
CA LEU A 669 -28.11 14.70 3.42
C LEU A 669 -26.75 14.69 4.12
N CYS A 670 -26.71 15.07 5.40
CA CYS A 670 -25.50 15.15 6.22
C CYS A 670 -25.42 14.04 7.27
N GLU A 671 -26.30 13.04 7.23
CA GLU A 671 -26.26 11.87 8.14
C GLU A 671 -25.02 11.00 7.86
N GLY A 672 -24.29 10.62 8.91
CA GLY A 672 -23.16 9.71 8.89
C GLY A 672 -21.87 10.31 8.32
N THR A 673 -21.67 11.63 8.36
CA THR A 673 -20.49 12.26 7.71
C THR A 673 -19.16 11.85 8.35
N MET A 674 -19.21 11.40 9.60
CA MET A 674 -18.08 10.86 10.36
C MET A 674 -17.92 9.35 10.20
N LEU A 675 -18.83 8.65 9.53
CA LEU A 675 -18.81 7.20 9.41
C LEU A 675 -18.13 6.74 8.12
N PRO A 676 -17.43 5.59 8.15
CA PRO A 676 -16.80 5.00 6.96
C PRO A 676 -17.79 4.21 6.08
N VAL A 677 -19.09 4.31 6.36
CA VAL A 677 -20.16 3.59 5.67
C VAL A 677 -21.15 4.56 5.05
N ALA A 678 -21.59 4.26 3.83
CA ALA A 678 -22.55 5.06 3.08
C ALA A 678 -23.96 4.45 3.17
N ARG A 679 -24.97 5.32 3.19
CA ARG A 679 -26.38 4.93 3.16
C ARG A 679 -26.80 4.23 1.86
N ASN A 680 -26.22 4.64 0.73
CA ASN A 680 -26.50 4.06 -0.58
C ASN A 680 -25.25 3.32 -1.10
N PRO A 681 -25.12 2.01 -0.83
CA PRO A 681 -24.02 1.21 -1.35
C PRO A 681 -24.16 1.00 -2.87
N GLY A 682 -23.06 0.75 -3.55
CA GLY A 682 -23.00 0.47 -4.98
C GLY A 682 -21.76 1.08 -5.63
N TRP A 683 -21.50 0.74 -6.89
CA TRP A 683 -20.30 1.14 -7.64
C TRP A 683 -20.11 2.67 -7.77
N ALA A 684 -21.18 3.45 -7.56
CA ALA A 684 -21.17 4.91 -7.55
C ALA A 684 -20.92 5.52 -6.14
N GLY A 685 -20.99 4.72 -5.07
CA GLY A 685 -20.80 5.16 -3.69
C GLY A 685 -19.34 5.29 -3.32
N ARG A 686 -18.70 6.43 -3.62
CA ARG A 686 -17.29 6.65 -3.30
C ARG A 686 -17.12 7.29 -1.91
N VAL A 687 -16.80 6.46 -0.92
CA VAL A 687 -16.17 6.90 0.33
C VAL A 687 -14.66 6.84 0.11
N ALA A 688 -13.97 7.96 0.30
CA ALA A 688 -12.53 8.08 0.14
C ALA A 688 -11.83 8.02 1.50
N MET A 689 -10.75 7.23 1.59
CA MET A 689 -9.85 7.26 2.74
C MET A 689 -8.69 8.23 2.54
N SER A 690 -7.96 8.52 3.61
CA SER A 690 -6.74 9.31 3.51
C SER A 690 -5.70 8.47 2.76
N PRO A 691 -4.96 9.02 1.78
CA PRO A 691 -3.91 8.28 1.11
C PRO A 691 -2.83 7.91 2.12
N SER A 692 -2.93 6.68 2.63
CA SER A 692 -2.01 5.98 3.52
C SER A 692 -1.55 6.76 4.76
N LEU A 693 -2.03 6.29 5.92
CA LEU A 693 -1.30 6.40 7.18
C LEU A 693 0.13 5.91 6.96
N SER A 694 1.10 6.80 7.17
CA SER A 694 2.51 6.42 7.26
C SER A 694 2.66 5.30 8.30
N SER A 695 3.60 4.38 8.10
CA SER A 695 3.94 3.29 9.03
C SER A 695 4.48 3.73 10.40
N ALA A 696 4.42 5.02 10.73
CA ALA A 696 4.72 5.51 12.05
C ALA A 696 3.64 5.03 13.03
N VAL A 697 4.05 4.67 14.24
CA VAL A 697 3.13 4.37 15.35
C VAL A 697 2.12 5.49 15.45
N GLN A 698 0.86 5.15 15.22
CA GLN A 698 -0.24 6.09 15.35
C GLN A 698 -0.59 6.24 16.82
N LYS A 699 -0.77 7.48 17.27
CA LYS A 699 -1.30 7.81 18.59
C LYS A 699 -2.57 8.62 18.45
N ASP A 700 -3.69 8.02 18.82
CA ASP A 700 -4.99 8.68 18.83
C ASP A 700 -5.02 9.84 19.83
N HIS A 701 -5.79 10.88 19.50
CA HIS A 701 -6.06 11.96 20.44
C HIS A 701 -6.90 11.40 21.62
N PRO A 702 -6.60 11.76 22.88
CA PRO A 702 -7.26 11.18 24.06
C PRO A 702 -8.78 11.33 24.11
N SER A 703 -9.36 12.28 23.36
CA SER A 703 -10.81 12.44 23.30
C SER A 703 -11.50 11.42 22.40
N VAL A 704 -10.83 10.87 21.37
CA VAL A 704 -11.47 10.03 20.35
C VAL A 704 -12.16 8.80 20.95
N PRO A 705 -11.55 8.07 21.92
CA PRO A 705 -12.21 6.93 22.57
C PRO A 705 -13.51 7.28 23.31
N SER A 706 -13.74 8.57 23.64
CA SER A 706 -14.96 9.03 24.31
C SER A 706 -16.13 9.31 23.38
N TRP A 707 -15.93 9.25 22.05
CA TRP A 707 -16.93 9.60 21.06
C TRP A 707 -17.95 8.47 20.89
N VAL A 708 -19.23 8.82 20.77
CA VAL A 708 -20.32 7.82 20.76
C VAL A 708 -21.10 7.88 19.46
N ILE A 709 -21.15 6.76 18.74
CA ILE A 709 -22.01 6.59 17.56
C ILE A 709 -23.45 6.34 18.02
N ASN A 710 -24.39 7.07 17.44
CA ASN A 710 -25.81 7.00 17.69
C ASN A 710 -26.54 6.15 16.64
N GLY A 711 -27.76 5.70 16.96
CA GLY A 711 -28.57 4.86 16.06
C GLY A 711 -28.98 5.54 14.75
N ASP A 712 -28.98 6.87 14.70
CA ASP A 712 -29.27 7.65 13.50
C ASP A 712 -28.02 7.90 12.62
N GLY A 713 -26.84 7.43 13.06
CA GLY A 713 -25.56 7.60 12.36
C GLY A 713 -24.76 8.83 12.80
N SER A 714 -25.32 9.68 13.65
CA SER A 714 -24.59 10.83 14.22
C SER A 714 -23.54 10.39 15.24
N VAL A 715 -22.55 11.25 15.49
CA VAL A 715 -21.49 11.02 16.49
C VAL A 715 -21.54 12.11 17.56
N SER A 716 -21.70 11.71 18.82
CA SER A 716 -21.71 12.61 19.97
C SER A 716 -20.33 12.78 20.56
N LEU A 717 -19.91 14.05 20.72
CA LEU A 717 -18.60 14.43 21.25
C LEU A 717 -18.78 15.23 22.55
N ARG A 718 -18.15 14.75 23.62
CA ARG A 718 -18.03 15.47 24.91
C ARG A 718 -16.69 16.17 25.08
N GLN A 719 -15.68 15.69 24.36
CA GLN A 719 -14.35 16.26 24.31
C GLN A 719 -13.83 16.23 22.87
N ALA A 720 -13.05 17.25 22.48
CA ALA A 720 -12.40 17.33 21.19
C ALA A 720 -11.05 18.05 21.31
N GLY A 721 -10.04 17.59 20.55
CA GLY A 721 -8.77 18.30 20.40
C GLY A 721 -8.89 19.34 19.30
N ILE A 722 -9.19 20.59 19.64
CA ILE A 722 -9.37 21.67 18.66
C ILE A 722 -8.00 22.29 18.37
N ILE A 723 -7.52 22.17 17.14
CA ILE A 723 -6.26 22.81 16.72
C ILE A 723 -6.48 24.28 16.48
N MET A 724 -7.52 24.61 15.70
CA MET A 724 -7.87 25.97 15.36
C MET A 724 -9.34 26.05 14.93
N THR A 725 -9.90 27.25 15.00
CA THR A 725 -11.21 27.60 14.48
C THR A 725 -11.09 28.81 13.57
N SER A 726 -11.98 28.92 12.60
CA SER A 726 -12.02 30.07 11.67
C SER A 726 -12.19 31.43 12.35
N ARG A 727 -12.48 31.47 13.65
CA ARG A 727 -12.58 32.70 14.46
C ARG A 727 -11.30 33.05 15.24
N ASP A 728 -10.27 32.23 15.15
CA ASP A 728 -9.01 32.50 15.84
C ASP A 728 -8.26 33.69 15.23
N ALA A 729 -7.54 34.41 16.08
CA ALA A 729 -6.56 35.39 15.65
C ALA A 729 -5.35 34.68 15.01
N PRO A 730 -4.63 35.32 14.07
CA PRO A 730 -3.37 34.78 13.55
C PRO A 730 -2.41 34.42 14.68
N ALA A 731 -1.82 33.23 14.63
CA ALA A 731 -0.92 32.75 15.68
C ALA A 731 0.38 33.56 15.67
N ALA A 732 0.94 33.83 16.87
CA ALA A 732 2.22 34.51 17.01
C ALA A 732 3.41 33.71 16.42
N GLY A 733 3.25 32.39 16.23
CA GLY A 733 4.26 31.49 15.66
C GLY A 733 4.32 31.43 14.13
N GLY A 734 3.55 32.25 13.42
CA GLY A 734 3.51 32.27 11.96
C GLY A 734 2.48 31.33 11.33
N PRO A 735 2.41 31.28 9.99
CA PRO A 735 1.40 30.50 9.24
C PRO A 735 1.60 28.99 9.45
N THR A 736 0.48 28.26 9.56
CA THR A 736 0.49 26.80 9.73
C THR A 736 0.27 26.11 8.40
N ARG A 737 1.34 25.51 7.85
CA ARG A 737 1.28 24.74 6.61
C ARG A 737 0.56 23.41 6.82
N ALA A 738 -0.41 23.11 5.96
CA ALA A 738 -1.19 21.88 6.03
C ALA A 738 -1.50 21.34 4.64
N TRP A 739 -1.65 20.01 4.52
CA TRP A 739 -2.38 19.42 3.41
C TRP A 739 -3.86 19.34 3.79
N VAL A 740 -4.76 19.76 2.90
CA VAL A 740 -6.20 19.81 3.14
C VAL A 740 -6.97 19.15 2.01
N ASP A 741 -7.98 18.36 2.37
CA ASP A 741 -8.95 17.75 1.45
C ASP A 741 -10.36 18.05 1.97
N CYS A 742 -11.08 18.92 1.28
CA CYS A 742 -12.42 19.36 1.69
C CYS A 742 -13.37 19.51 0.50
N ALA A 743 -14.66 19.35 0.78
CA ALA A 743 -15.74 19.60 -0.17
C ALA A 743 -16.70 20.62 0.46
N THR A 744 -16.85 21.79 -0.17
CA THR A 744 -17.76 22.83 0.30
C THR A 744 -18.55 23.46 -0.84
N ALA A 745 -19.77 23.89 -0.53
CA ALA A 745 -20.59 24.69 -1.43
C ALA A 745 -20.22 26.17 -1.27
N MET A 746 -19.61 26.76 -2.31
CA MET A 746 -19.43 28.20 -2.42
C MET A 746 -20.59 28.83 -3.19
N ALA A 747 -21.12 29.94 -2.69
CA ALA A 747 -22.05 30.77 -3.43
C ALA A 747 -21.22 31.75 -4.27
N VAL A 748 -21.08 31.48 -5.56
CA VAL A 748 -20.63 32.47 -6.54
C VAL A 748 -21.83 32.76 -7.43
N ASP A 749 -22.30 34.00 -7.43
CA ASP A 749 -23.33 34.52 -8.33
C ASP A 749 -24.61 33.65 -8.47
N TYR A 750 -25.31 33.43 -7.35
CA TYR A 750 -26.64 32.79 -7.28
C TYR A 750 -26.74 31.32 -7.73
N ALA A 751 -25.63 30.65 -8.06
CA ALA A 751 -25.58 29.21 -8.29
C ALA A 751 -24.71 28.52 -7.20
N PRO A 752 -25.22 27.51 -6.46
CA PRO A 752 -24.39 26.74 -5.56
C PRO A 752 -23.40 25.90 -6.38
N PHE A 753 -22.12 26.30 -6.40
CA PHE A 753 -21.04 25.48 -6.93
C PHE A 753 -20.46 24.62 -5.80
N TYR A 754 -20.46 23.31 -5.99
CA TYR A 754 -19.70 22.40 -5.14
C TYR A 754 -18.26 22.37 -5.65
N PHE A 755 -17.33 22.84 -4.83
CA PHE A 755 -15.89 22.73 -5.11
C PHE A 755 -15.28 21.68 -4.19
N SER A 756 -14.50 20.76 -4.78
CA SER A 756 -13.63 19.83 -4.06
C SER A 756 -12.22 20.42 -4.12
N PHE A 757 -11.63 20.68 -2.96
CA PHE A 757 -10.27 21.20 -2.84
C PHE A 757 -9.37 20.14 -2.22
N GLN A 758 -8.27 19.83 -2.89
CA GLN A 758 -7.24 18.93 -2.38
C GLN A 758 -5.87 19.54 -2.69
N ASP A 759 -5.26 20.21 -1.72
CA ASP A 759 -3.98 20.88 -1.93
C ASP A 759 -3.18 21.08 -0.63
N THR A 760 -1.90 21.43 -0.78
CA THR A 760 -1.07 21.93 0.30
C THR A 760 -1.26 23.44 0.41
N VAL A 761 -1.65 23.91 1.59
CA VAL A 761 -1.80 25.33 1.91
C VAL A 761 -0.71 25.79 2.85
N ASP A 762 -0.17 26.98 2.61
CA ASP A 762 0.87 27.57 3.44
C ASP A 762 0.31 28.11 4.77
N ASP A 763 -0.94 28.59 4.77
CA ASP A 763 -1.66 28.99 5.97
C ASP A 763 -3.07 28.37 6.03
N MET A 764 -3.21 27.38 6.90
CA MET A 764 -4.48 26.70 7.15
C MET A 764 -5.54 27.61 7.79
N LEU A 765 -5.16 28.57 8.64
CA LEU A 765 -6.13 29.46 9.29
C LEU A 765 -6.76 30.41 8.27
N ASP A 766 -5.95 30.93 7.34
CA ASP A 766 -6.43 31.78 6.26
C ASP A 766 -7.36 31.01 5.31
N LEU A 767 -7.04 29.75 4.98
CA LEU A 767 -7.96 28.87 4.24
C LEU A 767 -9.29 28.71 4.99
N LEU A 768 -9.26 28.39 6.29
CA LEU A 768 -10.48 28.23 7.09
C LEU A 768 -11.32 29.51 7.09
N LYS A 769 -10.69 30.68 7.23
CA LYS A 769 -11.38 31.99 7.17
C LYS A 769 -12.00 32.23 5.80
N MET A 770 -11.24 31.99 4.72
CA MET A 770 -11.71 32.14 3.34
C MET A 770 -12.96 31.28 3.06
N MET A 771 -12.99 30.04 3.57
CA MET A 771 -14.11 29.12 3.36
C MET A 771 -15.41 29.50 4.12
N THR A 772 -15.37 30.44 5.07
CA THR A 772 -16.50 30.64 6.00
C THR A 772 -17.66 31.48 5.50
N LEU A 773 -17.59 32.13 4.33
CA LEU A 773 -18.66 33.02 3.82
C LEU A 773 -19.30 33.87 4.95
N TRP A 774 -18.49 34.44 5.84
CA TRP A 774 -18.79 35.43 6.91
C TRP A 774 -19.73 34.98 8.06
N TRP A 775 -20.59 33.98 7.87
CA TRP A 775 -21.53 33.49 8.91
C TRP A 775 -21.26 32.06 9.38
N ARG A 776 -20.42 31.29 8.67
CA ARG A 776 -20.11 29.90 9.03
C ARG A 776 -18.99 29.85 10.07
N ARG A 777 -18.99 28.81 10.89
CA ARG A 777 -17.89 28.52 11.82
C ARG A 777 -17.31 27.17 11.51
N LEU A 778 -16.00 27.15 11.28
CA LEU A 778 -15.24 25.94 11.00
C LEU A 778 -14.32 25.61 12.17
N TYR A 779 -14.14 24.32 12.41
CA TYR A 779 -13.25 23.76 13.43
C TYR A 779 -12.31 22.74 12.78
N ALA A 780 -11.01 22.89 12.99
CA ALA A 780 -10.02 21.85 12.71
C ALA A 780 -9.84 21.02 13.98
N VAL A 781 -10.28 19.77 13.96
CA VAL A 781 -10.27 18.86 15.10
C VAL A 781 -9.24 17.75 14.86
N ALA A 782 -8.26 17.63 15.74
CA ALA A 782 -7.26 16.59 15.70
C ALA A 782 -7.86 15.21 16.00
N LEU A 783 -7.47 14.22 15.21
CA LEU A 783 -7.85 12.83 15.37
C LEU A 783 -6.69 11.99 15.93
N TYR A 784 -5.51 12.07 15.32
CA TYR A 784 -4.34 11.27 15.69
C TYR A 784 -3.02 11.88 15.22
N LYS A 785 -1.91 11.47 15.84
CA LYS A 785 -0.54 11.81 15.42
C LYS A 785 0.12 10.59 14.80
N ALA A 786 0.76 10.75 13.65
CA ALA A 786 1.56 9.72 12.99
C ALA A 786 2.94 10.29 12.67
N GLY A 787 3.95 9.89 13.44
CA GLY A 787 5.29 10.49 13.34
C GLY A 787 5.26 11.99 13.68
N GLU A 788 5.70 12.84 12.75
CA GLU A 788 5.66 14.30 12.91
C GLU A 788 4.35 14.94 12.42
N THR A 789 3.42 14.17 11.86
CA THR A 789 2.18 14.74 11.31
C THR A 789 1.00 14.57 12.27
N VAL A 790 0.20 15.64 12.40
CA VAL A 790 -1.09 15.61 13.10
C VAL A 790 -2.18 15.60 12.04
N ASN A 791 -3.04 14.59 12.10
CA ASN A 791 -4.13 14.37 11.16
C ASN A 791 -5.46 14.62 11.85
N GLY A 792 -6.43 15.16 11.13
CA GLY A 792 -7.70 15.53 11.71
C GLY A 792 -8.80 15.84 10.69
N VAL A 793 -9.94 16.28 11.20
CA VAL A 793 -11.15 16.57 10.41
C VAL A 793 -11.51 18.05 10.47
N ILE A 794 -12.13 18.53 9.41
CA ILE A 794 -12.71 19.88 9.34
C ILE A 794 -14.22 19.75 9.53
N LEU A 795 -14.73 20.40 10.57
CA LEU A 795 -16.15 20.39 10.94
C LEU A 795 -16.77 21.76 10.71
N GLU A 796 -17.96 21.80 10.14
CA GLU A 796 -18.76 23.00 9.91
C GLU A 796 -19.95 23.06 10.84
N GLU A 797 -20.18 24.22 11.48
CA GLU A 797 -21.34 24.46 12.34
C GLU A 797 -22.61 24.72 11.54
N ILE A 798 -23.65 23.95 11.85
CA ILE A 798 -24.97 24.08 11.24
C ILE A 798 -25.75 25.13 12.05
N ALA A 799 -26.36 26.11 11.38
CA ALA A 799 -26.98 27.30 11.99
C ALA A 799 -28.18 27.06 12.94
N TRP A 800 -28.50 25.81 13.27
CA TRP A 800 -29.64 25.41 14.09
C TRP A 800 -29.15 24.77 15.40
N GLY A 801 -28.54 25.58 16.27
CA GLY A 801 -28.23 25.16 17.64
C GLY A 801 -29.48 25.26 18.52
N ALA A 802 -30.00 24.13 19.00
CA ALA A 802 -31.00 24.11 20.06
C ALA A 802 -30.29 23.82 21.39
N TRP A 803 -30.47 24.70 22.39
CA TRP A 803 -30.37 24.42 23.83
C TRP A 803 -29.10 23.63 24.22
N ASP A 804 -27.99 24.36 24.40
CA ASP A 804 -26.65 23.90 24.83
C ASP A 804 -25.92 22.87 23.94
N ARG A 805 -26.55 22.35 22.88
CA ARG A 805 -25.93 21.40 21.94
C ARG A 805 -25.62 22.05 20.60
N ARG A 806 -24.41 21.85 20.07
CA ARG A 806 -24.04 22.29 18.72
C ARG A 806 -24.10 21.14 17.74
N TYR A 807 -24.69 21.42 16.59
CA TYR A 807 -24.76 20.50 15.46
C TYR A 807 -23.70 20.86 14.45
N LEU A 808 -22.91 19.87 14.04
CA LEU A 808 -21.81 20.03 13.11
C LEU A 808 -21.91 19.00 11.98
N THR A 809 -21.22 19.24 10.88
CA THR A 809 -21.04 18.26 9.78
C THR A 809 -19.58 18.18 9.38
N LYS A 810 -19.08 16.99 9.03
CA LYS A 810 -17.72 16.86 8.48
C LYS A 810 -17.70 17.32 7.03
N ILE A 811 -16.84 18.29 6.72
CA ILE A 811 -16.68 18.85 5.37
C ILE A 811 -15.30 18.59 4.77
N GLY A 812 -14.37 18.06 5.57
CA GLY A 812 -13.01 17.83 5.11
C GLY A 812 -12.13 17.16 6.15
N ARG A 813 -10.85 17.07 5.80
CA ARG A 813 -9.75 16.58 6.63
C ARG A 813 -8.48 17.36 6.35
N PHE A 814 -7.50 17.19 7.22
CA PHE A 814 -6.21 17.86 7.10
C PHE A 814 -5.07 17.02 7.66
N SER A 815 -3.85 17.37 7.25
CA SER A 815 -2.59 16.88 7.83
C SER A 815 -1.62 18.05 8.02
N ILE A 816 -1.19 18.31 9.26
CA ILE A 816 -0.21 19.36 9.61
C ILE A 816 1.13 18.70 9.91
N THR A 817 2.20 19.16 9.26
CA THR A 817 3.56 18.67 9.52
C THR A 817 4.17 19.42 10.70
N ARG A 818 4.82 18.71 11.64
CA ARG A 818 5.40 19.25 12.89
C ARG A 818 4.35 19.84 13.85
N GLY A 819 3.12 19.33 13.80
CA GLY A 819 2.08 19.68 14.76
C GLY A 819 2.29 19.02 16.12
N GLU A 820 1.90 19.75 17.17
CA GLU A 820 1.63 19.15 18.47
C GLU A 820 0.15 18.75 18.56
N MET A 821 -0.12 17.66 19.27
CA MET A 821 -1.48 17.22 19.52
C MET A 821 -2.11 18.17 20.55
N PRO A 822 -3.23 18.87 20.24
CA PRO A 822 -3.84 19.80 21.18
C PRO A 822 -4.38 19.08 22.42
N PRO A 823 -4.59 19.79 23.54
CA PRO A 823 -5.28 19.23 24.70
C PRO A 823 -6.78 19.01 24.41
N ALA A 824 -7.37 18.05 25.12
CA ALA A 824 -8.80 17.79 25.04
C ALA A 824 -9.61 18.95 25.64
N SER A 825 -10.47 19.57 24.83
CA SER A 825 -11.38 20.64 25.25
C SER A 825 -12.79 20.09 25.46
N HIS A 826 -13.49 20.55 26.50
CA HIS A 826 -14.89 20.18 26.73
C HIS A 826 -15.81 20.79 25.68
N VAL A 827 -16.65 19.94 25.08
CA VAL A 827 -17.63 20.32 24.05
C VAL A 827 -18.95 19.58 24.28
N ASN A 828 -20.03 20.05 23.65
CA ASN A 828 -21.31 19.33 23.60
C ASN A 828 -21.79 19.31 22.15
N TRP A 829 -21.15 18.48 21.35
CA TRP A 829 -21.34 18.46 19.90
C TRP A 829 -22.04 17.17 19.45
N GLU A 830 -22.86 17.31 18.42
CA GLU A 830 -23.43 16.20 17.67
C GLU A 830 -23.05 16.40 16.20
N ILE A 831 -22.20 15.52 15.68
CA ILE A 831 -21.78 15.55 14.29
C ILE A 831 -22.75 14.69 13.51
N MET A 832 -23.40 15.28 12.51
CA MET A 832 -24.43 14.59 11.73
C MET A 832 -23.85 13.46 10.89
#